data_AF-A0A674AX34-F1
#
_entry.id   AF-A0A674AX34-F1
#
_cell.length_a   1.000
_cell.length_b   1.000
_cell.length_c   1.000
_cell.angle_alpha   90.00
_cell.angle_beta   90.00
_cell.angle_gamma   90.00
#
_symmetry.space_group_name_H-M   'P 1'
#
loop_
_entity.id
_entity.type
_entity.pdbx_description
1 polymer ?
#
loop_
_entity_poly.entity_id
_entity_poly.type
_entity_poly.pdbx_seq_one_letter_code
_entity_poly.pdbx_strand_id
1 'polypeptide(L)'
;MMSGTALVYDEEMTRYKLLWVDPACKIEVPERLTVSHTALQEEGLAERCVSVPIRQATDAEILLAHSEEYLEAVKKTPYMSLDELRTFTQQYGDVYFHPNIYHCAKLAIGAALQLVDSVMTGKVRNGMALVRPPGHHSQRSAANGFCVFNNVAIAAHYAKKQYGIKRVLIVDWDVHHGQGVQFAFEDDPSVLYFSWHRYEHQGFWPNLRESDYDSVGKEKGAGFNINVPWNKVGMENSDYLSVFFHVLLPIAYEFSPDLVFVCAGFDSAIGDPEGHMCATPDIFAHLTHLLKSLAGGKLCAVLEGGYNLTSLAQSVCQTVQTLLGDPAPQTSELNGPCESALESIQCVRSAHKPYWAFAPPVSEPSTKRCKLAEKEEGVQAEEGQKEEGDGQKAEEEEVVWMKPPSRLAPPVHTEVALPADLEVPDRCDRAEIQISGFCVSEKGTANYLEKETYSYDMILLVRLPRFYGGDVCYFLPYFNAQHLLCTVYYYSQCVCFVCVPPQGCSDVAGLMQAVLCLLLPLAYEYDPGLVLLVRGPGSGVGKAAWAQITSLLQGLAQGHTLALIQGEKEAVGTTAASLLGDPAPSLGPLGAPLPEDMEAMESLRQRLQTHWGLLQTAGEQMITASKETYSVTQMDNNILEKQNSY
;
A
#
# COMPACT_ATOMS: atom_id res chain seq x y z
N MET A 1 12.46 17.70 13.99
CA MET A 1 11.79 16.86 12.98
C MET A 1 10.56 16.23 13.62
N MET A 2 9.49 15.99 12.85
CA MET A 2 8.29 15.28 13.35
C MET A 2 8.66 13.80 13.57
N SER A 3 8.47 13.32 14.79
CA SER A 3 8.78 11.94 15.22
C SER A 3 7.62 11.37 16.03
N GLY A 4 7.50 10.05 16.06
CA GLY A 4 6.47 9.35 16.82
C GLY A 4 5.20 9.05 16.00
N THR A 5 4.44 8.11 16.53
CA THR A 5 3.20 7.57 15.95
C THR A 5 2.10 7.75 16.98
N ALA A 6 1.00 8.40 16.62
CA ALA A 6 -0.15 8.51 17.51
C ALA A 6 -0.96 7.21 17.52
N LEU A 7 -1.46 6.84 18.71
CA LEU A 7 -2.49 5.83 18.87
C LEU A 7 -3.68 6.48 19.59
N VAL A 8 -4.84 6.45 18.94
CA VAL A 8 -6.11 6.92 19.52
C VAL A 8 -7.00 5.72 19.77
N TYR A 9 -7.40 5.52 21.01
CA TYR A 9 -8.27 4.43 21.44
C TYR A 9 -9.03 4.86 22.70
N ASP A 10 -10.27 4.41 22.82
CA ASP A 10 -11.06 4.56 24.04
C ASP A 10 -12.00 3.36 24.18
N GLU A 11 -12.03 2.75 25.38
CA GLU A 11 -12.85 1.58 25.67
C GLU A 11 -14.36 1.86 25.59
N GLU A 12 -14.79 3.13 25.68
CA GLU A 12 -16.20 3.51 25.52
C GLU A 12 -16.75 3.12 24.13
N MET A 13 -15.90 3.07 23.10
CA MET A 13 -16.28 2.60 21.76
C MET A 13 -16.55 1.08 21.69
N THR A 14 -16.31 0.33 22.77
CA THR A 14 -16.75 -1.07 22.94
C THR A 14 -18.17 -1.18 23.51
N ARG A 15 -18.74 -0.09 24.03
CA ARG A 15 -19.98 -0.09 24.82
C ARG A 15 -21.25 0.09 23.97
N TYR A 16 -21.26 -0.53 22.80
CA TYR A 16 -22.46 -0.74 22.00
C TYR A 16 -22.33 -2.06 21.22
N LYS A 17 -23.44 -2.78 21.09
CA LYS A 17 -23.52 -4.05 20.36
C LYS A 17 -24.93 -4.30 19.85
N LEU A 18 -25.06 -5.25 18.94
CA LEU A 18 -26.34 -5.72 18.43
C LEU A 18 -27.21 -6.28 19.56
N LEU A 19 -28.49 -5.88 19.61
CA LEU A 19 -29.45 -6.23 20.68
C LEU A 19 -30.53 -7.24 20.25
N TRP A 20 -30.44 -7.76 19.03
CA TRP A 20 -31.37 -8.74 18.47
C TRP A 20 -30.63 -9.71 17.54
N VAL A 21 -31.33 -10.70 17.01
CA VAL A 21 -30.74 -11.62 16.03
C VAL A 21 -30.79 -10.96 14.66
N ASP A 22 -29.62 -10.72 14.09
CA ASP A 22 -29.43 -10.24 12.73
C ASP A 22 -28.19 -10.93 12.17
N PRO A 23 -28.34 -11.91 11.25
CA PRO A 23 -27.21 -12.66 10.71
C PRO A 23 -26.19 -11.80 9.96
N ALA A 24 -26.60 -10.69 9.33
CA ALA A 24 -25.72 -9.79 8.60
C ALA A 24 -24.90 -8.94 9.57
N CYS A 25 -25.53 -8.45 10.64
CA CYS A 25 -24.88 -7.54 11.59
C CYS A 25 -24.13 -8.23 12.74
N LYS A 26 -24.27 -9.55 12.94
CA LYS A 26 -23.70 -10.26 14.09
C LYS A 26 -22.16 -10.22 14.17
N ILE A 27 -21.49 -9.92 13.06
CA ILE A 27 -20.03 -9.95 12.93
C ILE A 27 -19.36 -8.67 13.44
N GLU A 28 -20.09 -7.54 13.50
CA GLU A 28 -19.57 -6.27 13.99
C GLU A 28 -19.72 -6.20 15.51
N VAL A 29 -18.68 -6.64 16.23
CA VAL A 29 -18.71 -6.87 17.68
C VAL A 29 -17.71 -6.00 18.46
N PRO A 30 -17.98 -5.66 19.74
CA PRO A 30 -17.05 -4.95 20.62
C PRO A 30 -15.64 -5.51 20.66
N GLU A 31 -15.54 -6.84 20.61
CA GLU A 31 -14.30 -7.60 20.71
C GLU A 31 -13.32 -7.21 19.62
N ARG A 32 -13.77 -6.71 18.46
CA ARG A 32 -12.90 -6.20 17.37
C ARG A 32 -11.91 -5.14 17.88
N LEU A 33 -12.39 -4.18 18.67
CA LEU A 33 -11.51 -3.18 19.29
C LEU A 33 -10.68 -3.77 20.42
N THR A 34 -11.30 -4.58 21.27
CA THR A 34 -10.63 -5.18 22.43
C THR A 34 -9.42 -6.02 22.01
N VAL A 35 -9.57 -6.91 21.03
CA VAL A 35 -8.48 -7.78 20.57
C VAL A 35 -7.38 -6.99 19.88
N SER A 36 -7.75 -5.97 19.10
CA SER A 36 -6.80 -5.11 18.39
C SER A 36 -5.93 -4.34 19.39
N HIS A 37 -6.54 -3.67 20.37
CA HIS A 37 -5.81 -2.93 21.39
C HIS A 37 -4.98 -3.86 22.29
N THR A 38 -5.55 -5.00 22.71
CA THR A 38 -4.83 -5.99 23.53
C THR A 38 -3.59 -6.51 22.81
N ALA A 39 -3.68 -6.85 21.52
CA ALA A 39 -2.52 -7.31 20.75
C ALA A 39 -1.43 -6.23 20.65
N LEU A 40 -1.80 -4.95 20.48
CA LEU A 40 -0.83 -3.86 20.50
C LEU A 40 -0.12 -3.72 21.86
N GLN A 41 -0.81 -3.98 22.97
CA GLN A 41 -0.21 -3.96 24.32
C GLN A 41 0.71 -5.17 24.54
N GLU A 42 0.26 -6.38 24.17
CA GLU A 42 1.01 -7.62 24.36
C GLU A 42 2.32 -7.63 23.53
N GLU A 43 2.30 -7.05 22.32
CA GLU A 43 3.48 -6.91 21.47
C GLU A 43 4.31 -5.64 21.80
N GLY A 44 3.96 -4.88 22.85
CA GLY A 44 4.69 -3.71 23.33
C GLY A 44 4.64 -2.49 22.39
N LEU A 45 3.67 -2.45 21.47
CA LEU A 45 3.53 -1.42 20.43
C LEU A 45 2.77 -0.20 20.95
N ALA A 46 1.78 -0.41 21.81
CA ALA A 46 0.99 0.67 22.39
C ALA A 46 1.87 1.63 23.22
N GLU A 47 2.81 1.10 23.99
CA GLU A 47 3.76 1.85 24.84
C GLU A 47 4.76 2.68 24.02
N ARG A 48 5.03 2.26 22.78
CA ARG A 48 5.90 2.98 21.84
C ARG A 48 5.16 4.10 21.10
N CYS A 49 3.83 4.05 21.08
CA CYS A 49 2.99 5.08 20.49
C CYS A 49 2.77 6.26 21.44
N VAL A 50 2.50 7.43 20.88
CA VAL A 50 2.00 8.58 21.62
C VAL A 50 0.50 8.40 21.79
N SER A 51 0.06 8.09 23.01
CA SER A 51 -1.37 8.06 23.33
C SER A 51 -1.97 9.45 23.19
N VAL A 52 -2.98 9.59 22.34
CA VAL A 52 -3.70 10.85 22.11
C VAL A 52 -5.10 10.72 22.70
N PRO A 53 -5.53 11.67 23.55
CA PRO A 53 -6.85 11.61 24.15
C PRO A 53 -7.94 11.77 23.10
N ILE A 54 -9.03 11.01 23.25
CA ILE A 54 -10.23 11.12 22.42
C ILE A 54 -11.06 12.34 22.82
N ARG A 55 -11.89 12.82 21.89
CA ARG A 55 -12.95 13.80 22.17
C ARG A 55 -14.21 13.42 21.40
N GLN A 56 -15.33 14.03 21.74
CA GLN A 56 -16.52 13.94 20.88
C GLN A 56 -16.39 14.95 19.73
N ALA A 57 -16.81 14.54 18.54
CA ALA A 57 -17.09 15.47 17.45
C ALA A 57 -18.28 16.37 17.80
N THR A 58 -18.18 17.63 17.40
CA THR A 58 -19.24 18.61 17.49
C THR A 58 -20.21 18.45 16.33
N ASP A 59 -21.44 18.96 16.48
CA ASP A 59 -22.42 18.95 15.39
C ASP A 59 -21.89 19.66 14.14
N ALA A 60 -21.18 20.78 14.30
CA ALA A 60 -20.60 21.52 13.18
C ALA A 60 -19.52 20.71 12.41
N GLU A 61 -18.85 19.77 13.08
CA GLU A 61 -17.91 18.84 12.43
C GLU A 61 -18.66 17.71 11.72
N ILE A 62 -19.71 17.15 12.32
CA ILE A 62 -20.54 16.11 11.69
C ILE A 62 -21.21 16.65 10.41
N LEU A 63 -21.70 17.89 10.46
CA LEU A 63 -22.33 18.58 9.33
C LEU A 63 -21.39 18.88 8.16
N LEU A 64 -20.07 18.60 8.29
CA LEU A 64 -19.15 18.68 7.16
C LEU A 64 -19.44 17.63 6.09
N ALA A 65 -19.96 16.45 6.48
CA ALA A 65 -20.26 15.36 5.55
C ALA A 65 -21.73 14.89 5.64
N HIS A 66 -22.46 15.27 6.70
CA HIS A 66 -23.83 14.82 6.96
C HIS A 66 -24.85 15.94 6.91
N SER A 67 -26.08 15.58 6.56
CA SER A 67 -27.24 16.47 6.62
C SER A 67 -27.70 16.71 8.05
N GLU A 68 -28.30 17.88 8.29
CA GLU A 68 -28.86 18.24 9.58
C GLU A 68 -30.03 17.32 9.95
N GLU A 69 -30.87 16.96 8.97
CA GLU A 69 -32.00 16.07 9.17
C GLU A 69 -31.56 14.68 9.66
N TYR A 70 -30.49 14.13 9.08
CA TYR A 70 -29.95 12.84 9.49
C TYR A 70 -29.31 12.90 10.87
N LEU A 71 -28.51 13.93 11.15
CA LEU A 71 -27.92 14.13 12.48
C LEU A 71 -29.00 14.23 13.57
N GLU A 72 -30.05 15.01 13.34
CA GLU A 72 -31.16 15.17 14.29
C GLU A 72 -31.99 13.88 14.46
N ALA A 73 -32.07 13.04 13.43
CA ALA A 73 -32.66 11.71 13.54
C ALA A 73 -31.80 10.79 14.43
N VAL A 74 -30.50 10.71 14.18
CA VAL A 74 -29.57 9.87 14.95
C VAL A 74 -29.45 10.33 16.41
N LYS A 75 -29.49 11.64 16.68
CA LYS A 75 -29.48 12.22 18.05
C LYS A 75 -30.62 11.74 18.95
N LYS A 76 -31.71 11.24 18.38
CA LYS A 76 -32.87 10.72 19.13
C LYS A 76 -32.68 9.27 19.55
N THR A 77 -31.80 8.52 18.88
CA THR A 77 -31.58 7.08 19.13
C THR A 77 -31.20 6.74 20.59
N PRO A 78 -30.48 7.58 21.37
CA PRO A 78 -30.22 7.28 22.79
C PRO A 78 -31.46 7.19 23.67
N TYR A 79 -32.58 7.78 23.24
CA TYR A 79 -33.83 7.86 24.00
C TYR A 79 -34.92 6.92 23.47
N MET A 80 -34.61 6.13 22.44
CA MET A 80 -35.54 5.16 21.86
C MET A 80 -35.57 3.88 22.68
N SER A 81 -36.76 3.30 22.79
CA SER A 81 -36.95 1.92 23.24
C SER A 81 -36.35 0.92 22.24
N LEU A 82 -36.23 -0.35 22.64
CA LEU A 82 -35.67 -1.39 21.78
C LEU A 82 -36.46 -1.57 20.48
N ASP A 83 -37.80 -1.51 20.53
CA ASP A 83 -38.63 -1.65 19.34
C ASP A 83 -38.53 -0.42 18.42
N GLU A 84 -38.46 0.79 19.00
CA GLU A 84 -38.19 2.01 18.22
C GLU A 84 -36.82 1.96 17.54
N LEU A 85 -35.77 1.45 18.22
CA LEU A 85 -34.44 1.28 17.63
C LEU A 85 -34.44 0.26 16.48
N ARG A 86 -35.19 -0.83 16.60
CA ARG A 86 -35.37 -1.80 15.50
C ARG A 86 -36.06 -1.16 14.32
N THR A 87 -37.16 -0.44 14.53
CA THR A 87 -37.86 0.29 13.48
C THR A 87 -36.99 1.38 12.85
N PHE A 88 -36.16 2.07 13.64
CA PHE A 88 -35.20 3.04 13.14
C PHE A 88 -34.13 2.38 12.27
N THR A 89 -33.59 1.25 12.74
CA THR A 89 -32.57 0.46 12.04
C THR A 89 -33.05 -0.02 10.67
N GLN A 90 -34.29 -0.51 10.57
CA GLN A 90 -34.88 -1.05 9.33
C GLN A 90 -34.99 -0.04 8.18
N GLN A 91 -34.76 1.25 8.44
CA GLN A 91 -34.73 2.29 7.39
C GLN A 91 -33.41 2.29 6.60
N TYR A 92 -32.40 1.55 7.06
CA TYR A 92 -31.04 1.57 6.54
C TYR A 92 -30.57 0.16 6.20
N GLY A 93 -29.59 0.05 5.29
CA GLY A 93 -29.01 -1.24 4.88
C GLY A 93 -27.88 -1.68 5.80
N ASP A 94 -27.97 -2.90 6.32
CA ASP A 94 -26.92 -3.64 7.04
C ASP A 94 -26.20 -2.83 8.11
N VAL A 95 -26.98 -2.23 9.00
CA VAL A 95 -26.51 -1.47 10.18
C VAL A 95 -27.40 -1.80 11.36
N TYR A 96 -26.97 -1.52 12.58
CA TYR A 96 -27.81 -1.60 13.77
C TYR A 96 -27.60 -0.40 14.67
N PHE A 97 -28.66 0.02 15.37
CA PHE A 97 -28.59 1.09 16.36
C PHE A 97 -28.69 0.56 17.79
N HIS A 98 -27.99 1.23 18.70
CA HIS A 98 -27.94 0.95 20.14
C HIS A 98 -28.04 2.29 20.89
N PRO A 99 -28.60 2.36 22.12
CA PRO A 99 -28.72 3.64 22.84
C PRO A 99 -27.41 4.43 22.97
N ASN A 100 -26.28 3.74 23.00
CA ASN A 100 -24.95 4.35 23.10
C ASN A 100 -24.26 4.62 21.74
N ILE A 101 -24.79 4.13 20.62
CA ILE A 101 -24.05 4.17 19.33
C ILE A 101 -23.80 5.60 18.83
N TYR A 102 -24.73 6.54 19.08
CA TYR A 102 -24.52 7.95 18.73
C TYR A 102 -23.36 8.56 19.52
N HIS A 103 -23.22 8.19 20.80
CA HIS A 103 -22.09 8.65 21.62
C HIS A 103 -20.77 8.08 21.09
N CYS A 104 -20.70 6.76 20.86
CA CYS A 104 -19.53 6.09 20.29
C CYS A 104 -19.17 6.63 18.90
N ALA A 105 -20.16 6.89 18.03
CA ALA A 105 -19.93 7.47 16.70
C ALA A 105 -19.32 8.88 16.77
N LYS A 106 -19.71 9.71 17.74
CA LYS A 106 -19.04 10.99 17.98
C LYS A 106 -17.60 10.82 18.46
N LEU A 107 -17.32 9.79 19.26
CA LEU A 107 -15.96 9.47 19.70
C LEU A 107 -15.12 8.97 18.53
N ALA A 108 -15.66 8.10 17.67
CA ALA A 108 -14.98 7.61 16.47
C ALA A 108 -14.54 8.74 15.54
N ILE A 109 -15.44 9.70 15.24
CA ILE A 109 -15.07 10.90 14.48
C ILE A 109 -14.02 11.71 15.23
N GLY A 110 -14.25 12.00 16.51
CA GLY A 110 -13.33 12.85 17.28
C GLY A 110 -11.94 12.22 17.43
N ALA A 111 -11.80 10.90 17.41
CA ALA A 111 -10.53 10.20 17.35
C ALA A 111 -9.80 10.47 16.03
N ALA A 112 -10.50 10.36 14.90
CA ALA A 112 -9.95 10.69 13.58
C ALA A 112 -9.50 12.17 13.52
N LEU A 113 -10.29 13.10 14.09
CA LEU A 113 -9.94 14.52 14.14
C LEU A 113 -8.71 14.80 15.02
N GLN A 114 -8.62 14.16 16.19
CA GLN A 114 -7.46 14.26 17.07
C GLN A 114 -6.18 13.72 16.43
N LEU A 115 -6.30 12.66 15.62
CA LEU A 115 -5.20 12.13 14.82
C LEU A 115 -4.76 13.13 13.75
N VAL A 116 -5.70 13.72 13.01
CA VAL A 116 -5.42 14.80 12.05
C VAL A 116 -4.71 15.97 12.72
N ASP A 117 -5.23 16.46 13.85
CA ASP A 117 -4.62 17.58 14.57
C ASP A 117 -3.19 17.25 14.98
N SER A 118 -2.95 16.03 15.48
CA SER A 118 -1.64 15.60 15.95
C SER A 118 -0.62 15.49 14.81
N VAL A 119 -1.02 15.00 13.65
CA VAL A 119 -0.18 14.92 12.45
C VAL A 119 0.05 16.30 11.84
N MET A 120 -1.01 17.08 11.63
CA MET A 120 -0.93 18.38 10.94
C MET A 120 -0.22 19.45 11.75
N THR A 121 -0.24 19.38 13.09
CA THR A 121 0.49 20.31 13.97
C THR A 121 1.93 19.91 14.26
N GLY A 122 2.41 18.78 13.73
CA GLY A 122 3.80 18.39 13.95
C GLY A 122 4.06 17.57 15.22
N LYS A 123 3.04 17.24 16.02
CA LYS A 123 3.21 16.52 17.30
C LYS A 123 3.66 15.08 17.08
N VAL A 124 3.14 14.44 16.04
CA VAL A 124 3.53 13.10 15.58
C VAL A 124 3.70 13.13 14.08
N ARG A 125 4.39 12.13 13.52
CA ARG A 125 4.55 12.00 12.07
C ARG A 125 3.29 11.41 11.41
N ASN A 126 2.73 10.39 12.04
CA ASN A 126 1.61 9.59 11.56
C ASN A 126 0.84 9.02 12.75
N GLY A 127 -0.18 8.21 12.51
CA GLY A 127 -0.82 7.44 13.57
C GLY A 127 -2.01 6.62 13.10
N MET A 128 -2.59 5.90 14.06
CA MET A 128 -3.75 5.06 13.87
C MET A 128 -4.84 5.37 14.92
N ALA A 129 -6.09 5.43 14.49
CA ALA A 129 -7.26 5.50 15.35
C ALA A 129 -7.99 4.16 15.34
N LEU A 130 -8.03 3.48 16.49
CA LEU A 130 -8.82 2.28 16.71
C LEU A 130 -10.23 2.71 17.14
N VAL A 131 -11.16 2.71 16.18
CA VAL A 131 -12.51 3.26 16.38
C VAL A 131 -13.61 2.26 16.08
N ARG A 132 -14.75 2.44 16.73
CA ARG A 132 -16.04 1.81 16.43
C ARG A 132 -17.17 2.77 16.78
N PRO A 133 -18.20 2.95 15.93
CA PRO A 133 -18.43 2.27 14.64
C PRO A 133 -17.46 2.69 13.51
N PRO A 134 -17.35 1.87 12.44
CA PRO A 134 -16.70 2.27 11.19
C PRO A 134 -17.46 3.42 10.50
N GLY A 135 -16.91 3.95 9.41
CA GLY A 135 -17.41 5.14 8.74
C GLY A 135 -17.57 5.07 7.22
N HIS A 136 -16.74 4.33 6.48
CA HIS A 136 -16.61 4.53 5.02
C HIS A 136 -17.89 4.29 4.18
N HIS A 137 -18.87 3.54 4.67
CA HIS A 137 -20.17 3.34 4.01
C HIS A 137 -21.20 4.44 4.28
N SER A 138 -21.04 5.19 5.38
CA SER A 138 -22.02 6.18 5.82
C SER A 138 -22.13 7.31 4.80
N GLN A 139 -23.37 7.62 4.42
CA GLN A 139 -23.72 8.60 3.39
C GLN A 139 -24.27 9.88 4.04
N ARG A 140 -24.37 10.95 3.25
CA ARG A 140 -24.83 12.28 3.73
C ARG A 140 -26.12 12.24 4.56
N SER A 141 -27.05 11.35 4.25
CA SER A 141 -28.34 11.26 4.93
C SER A 141 -28.73 9.85 5.37
N ALA A 142 -27.77 8.92 5.43
CA ALA A 142 -28.05 7.52 5.75
C ALA A 142 -26.89 6.81 6.43
N ALA A 143 -27.23 6.01 7.46
CA ALA A 143 -26.35 4.95 7.94
C ALA A 143 -26.34 3.81 6.91
N ASN A 144 -25.23 3.08 6.83
CA ASN A 144 -25.11 1.91 5.95
C ASN A 144 -23.91 1.06 6.36
N GLY A 145 -23.97 -0.27 6.20
CA GLY A 145 -22.80 -1.15 6.39
C GLY A 145 -22.10 -0.95 7.73
N PHE A 146 -22.84 -1.06 8.83
CA PHE A 146 -22.40 -0.79 10.20
C PHE A 146 -21.96 0.65 10.51
N CYS A 147 -21.86 1.52 9.51
CA CYS A 147 -21.38 2.88 9.63
C CYS A 147 -22.51 3.86 9.97
N VAL A 148 -22.32 4.65 11.02
CA VAL A 148 -23.26 5.72 11.40
C VAL A 148 -22.85 7.04 10.77
N PHE A 149 -21.62 7.49 11.01
CA PHE A 149 -21.08 8.70 10.39
C PHE A 149 -19.76 8.38 9.70
N ASN A 150 -19.51 9.05 8.57
CA ASN A 150 -18.29 8.86 7.79
C ASN A 150 -17.07 9.54 8.44
N ASN A 151 -16.34 8.78 9.27
CA ASN A 151 -15.17 9.22 10.03
C ASN A 151 -14.12 9.90 9.14
N VAL A 152 -13.72 9.21 8.05
CA VAL A 152 -12.64 9.67 7.16
C VAL A 152 -13.08 10.85 6.29
N ALA A 153 -14.32 10.86 5.77
CA ALA A 153 -14.80 12.00 4.99
C ALA A 153 -14.92 13.28 5.84
N ILE A 154 -15.41 13.18 7.08
CA ILE A 154 -15.42 14.30 8.03
C ILE A 154 -13.99 14.77 8.31
N ALA A 155 -13.06 13.85 8.55
CA ALA A 155 -11.66 14.17 8.82
C ALA A 155 -10.96 14.86 7.64
N ALA A 156 -11.23 14.43 6.40
CA ALA A 156 -10.71 15.07 5.20
C ALA A 156 -11.26 16.50 5.01
N HIS A 157 -12.57 16.70 5.15
CA HIS A 157 -13.15 18.04 5.12
C HIS A 157 -12.60 18.94 6.24
N TYR A 158 -12.47 18.40 7.44
CA TYR A 158 -11.91 19.10 8.59
C TYR A 158 -10.46 19.50 8.33
N ALA A 159 -9.61 18.60 7.83
CA ALA A 159 -8.22 18.88 7.52
C ALA A 159 -8.08 20.02 6.51
N LYS A 160 -8.88 19.99 5.43
CA LYS A 160 -8.93 21.06 4.42
C LYS A 160 -9.38 22.39 5.03
N LYS A 161 -10.44 22.38 5.85
CA LYS A 161 -11.03 23.58 6.46
C LYS A 161 -10.11 24.22 7.50
N GLN A 162 -9.48 23.42 8.37
CA GLN A 162 -8.68 23.93 9.50
C GLN A 162 -7.23 24.23 9.11
N TYR A 163 -6.64 23.41 8.23
CA TYR A 163 -5.22 23.51 7.88
C TYR A 163 -4.96 24.02 6.47
N GLY A 164 -6.00 24.26 5.67
CA GLY A 164 -5.87 24.81 4.31
C GLY A 164 -5.08 23.91 3.34
N ILE A 165 -5.00 22.60 3.63
CA ILE A 165 -4.37 21.64 2.72
C ILE A 165 -5.18 21.51 1.44
N LYS A 166 -4.49 21.25 0.33
CA LYS A 166 -5.05 21.33 -1.02
C LYS A 166 -5.31 19.97 -1.65
N ARG A 167 -4.59 18.93 -1.23
CA ARG A 167 -4.68 17.60 -1.85
C ARG A 167 -4.69 16.54 -0.75
N VAL A 168 -5.79 15.80 -0.65
CA VAL A 168 -5.94 14.69 0.29
C VAL A 168 -6.05 13.40 -0.52
N LEU A 169 -5.21 12.42 -0.21
CA LEU A 169 -5.37 11.06 -0.72
C LEU A 169 -6.08 10.23 0.35
N ILE A 170 -7.16 9.54 -0.03
CA ILE A 170 -7.82 8.54 0.79
C ILE A 170 -7.60 7.19 0.11
N VAL A 171 -6.92 6.28 0.81
CA VAL A 171 -6.71 4.89 0.37
C VAL A 171 -7.62 3.99 1.19
N ASP A 172 -8.60 3.39 0.54
CA ASP A 172 -9.49 2.41 1.14
C ASP A 172 -9.05 1.02 0.74
N TRP A 173 -8.52 0.29 1.72
CA TRP A 173 -8.11 -1.10 1.54
C TRP A 173 -9.04 -2.10 2.23
N ASP A 174 -10.16 -1.62 2.78
CA ASP A 174 -11.24 -2.48 3.24
C ASP A 174 -11.74 -3.34 2.07
N VAL A 175 -12.25 -4.53 2.35
CA VAL A 175 -12.72 -5.43 1.29
C VAL A 175 -14.05 -4.96 0.70
N HIS A 176 -14.77 -4.05 1.37
CA HIS A 176 -16.00 -3.46 0.88
C HIS A 176 -15.75 -2.10 0.24
N HIS A 177 -16.55 -1.76 -0.77
CA HIS A 177 -16.47 -0.43 -1.36
C HIS A 177 -17.00 0.62 -0.39
N GLY A 178 -16.15 1.58 0.00
CA GLY A 178 -16.56 2.77 0.77
C GLY A 178 -17.35 3.78 -0.06
N GLN A 179 -18.53 3.40 -0.56
CA GLN A 179 -19.42 4.24 -1.37
C GLN A 179 -19.77 5.58 -0.70
N GLY A 180 -19.83 5.61 0.64
CA GLY A 180 -20.05 6.85 1.39
C GLY A 180 -18.92 7.87 1.18
N VAL A 181 -17.67 7.41 1.13
CA VAL A 181 -16.51 8.26 0.83
C VAL A 181 -16.53 8.69 -0.63
N GLN A 182 -16.78 7.76 -1.56
CA GLN A 182 -16.90 8.08 -3.00
C GLN A 182 -17.94 9.19 -3.22
N PHE A 183 -19.15 9.06 -2.68
CA PHE A 183 -20.20 10.06 -2.86
C PHE A 183 -19.89 11.40 -2.19
N ALA A 184 -19.09 11.42 -1.12
CA ALA A 184 -18.69 12.66 -0.45
C ALA A 184 -17.73 13.52 -1.29
N PHE A 185 -16.98 12.92 -2.21
CA PHE A 185 -15.91 13.60 -2.97
C PHE A 185 -16.01 13.43 -4.48
N GLU A 186 -17.13 12.89 -4.99
CA GLU A 186 -17.28 12.51 -6.39
C GLU A 186 -17.02 13.65 -7.38
N ASP A 187 -17.30 14.90 -6.99
CA ASP A 187 -17.08 16.12 -7.76
C ASP A 187 -15.90 16.98 -7.28
N ASP A 188 -15.13 16.52 -6.29
CA ASP A 188 -14.06 17.28 -5.62
C ASP A 188 -12.64 16.83 -6.05
N PRO A 189 -11.97 17.53 -6.99
CA PRO A 189 -10.61 17.17 -7.43
C PRO A 189 -9.51 17.41 -6.38
N SER A 190 -9.84 18.01 -5.24
CA SER A 190 -8.86 18.17 -4.16
C SER A 190 -8.80 16.96 -3.21
N VAL A 191 -9.65 15.95 -3.42
CA VAL A 191 -9.60 14.68 -2.73
C VAL A 191 -9.54 13.56 -3.78
N LEU A 192 -8.44 12.80 -3.75
CA LEU A 192 -8.29 11.58 -4.54
C LEU A 192 -8.73 10.40 -3.67
N TYR A 193 -9.79 9.71 -4.07
CA TYR A 193 -10.26 8.48 -3.43
C TYR A 193 -9.85 7.28 -4.25
N PHE A 194 -9.20 6.33 -3.60
CA PHE A 194 -8.86 5.03 -4.15
C PHE A 194 -9.51 3.96 -3.26
N SER A 195 -10.15 2.97 -3.89
CA SER A 195 -10.67 1.79 -3.20
C SER A 195 -10.45 0.56 -4.06
N TRP A 196 -9.84 -0.48 -3.49
CA TRP A 196 -10.14 -1.82 -3.97
C TRP A 196 -11.31 -2.38 -3.18
N HIS A 197 -11.95 -3.44 -3.68
CA HIS A 197 -13.02 -4.11 -2.95
C HIS A 197 -13.46 -5.37 -3.68
N ARG A 198 -13.98 -6.36 -2.94
CA ARG A 198 -14.72 -7.49 -3.50
C ARG A 198 -15.95 -6.95 -4.24
N TYR A 199 -16.12 -7.40 -5.48
CA TYR A 199 -17.20 -6.94 -6.34
C TYR A 199 -17.95 -8.09 -7.01
N GLU A 200 -17.22 -9.11 -7.49
CA GLU A 200 -17.77 -10.30 -8.14
C GLU A 200 -18.85 -9.93 -9.18
N HIS A 201 -18.52 -8.99 -10.06
CA HIS A 201 -19.41 -8.43 -11.08
C HIS A 201 -20.74 -7.92 -10.50
N GLN A 202 -20.66 -7.09 -9.45
CA GLN A 202 -21.80 -6.57 -8.69
C GLN A 202 -22.55 -7.63 -7.86
N GLY A 203 -22.02 -8.85 -7.77
CA GLY A 203 -22.57 -9.94 -6.97
C GLY A 203 -22.31 -9.81 -5.46
N PHE A 204 -21.31 -9.02 -5.07
CA PHE A 204 -20.98 -8.78 -3.66
C PHE A 204 -21.51 -7.44 -3.14
N TRP A 205 -21.83 -7.40 -1.84
CA TRP A 205 -22.34 -6.22 -1.15
C TRP A 205 -21.33 -5.05 -1.26
N PRO A 206 -21.76 -3.80 -1.53
CA PRO A 206 -23.13 -3.28 -1.51
C PRO A 206 -23.91 -3.41 -2.84
N ASN A 207 -23.44 -4.22 -3.79
CA ASN A 207 -24.09 -4.50 -5.08
C ASN A 207 -24.36 -3.24 -5.93
N LEU A 208 -23.48 -2.24 -5.86
CA LEU A 208 -23.64 -0.96 -6.57
C LEU A 208 -22.92 -0.98 -7.91
N ARG A 209 -23.56 -0.44 -8.96
CA ARG A 209 -22.91 -0.29 -10.26
C ARG A 209 -21.78 0.74 -10.20
N GLU A 210 -21.92 1.70 -9.32
CA GLU A 210 -21.00 2.80 -9.09
C GLU A 210 -19.69 2.37 -8.40
N SER A 211 -19.64 1.13 -7.89
CA SER A 211 -18.42 0.51 -7.37
C SER A 211 -17.52 -0.04 -8.48
N ASP A 212 -17.99 -0.13 -9.73
CA ASP A 212 -17.16 -0.63 -10.83
C ASP A 212 -16.07 0.38 -11.26
N TYR A 213 -15.09 -0.11 -12.02
CA TYR A 213 -13.87 0.63 -12.41
C TYR A 213 -14.10 1.87 -13.28
N ASP A 214 -15.25 1.98 -13.96
CA ASP A 214 -15.59 3.09 -14.87
C ASP A 214 -16.29 4.25 -14.17
N SER A 215 -16.54 4.14 -12.85
CA SER A 215 -17.03 5.23 -12.02
C SER A 215 -15.87 6.12 -11.56
N VAL A 216 -15.38 6.95 -12.47
CA VAL A 216 -14.13 7.71 -12.30
C VAL A 216 -14.29 9.05 -11.56
N GLY A 217 -15.48 9.36 -11.03
CA GLY A 217 -15.85 10.67 -10.51
C GLY A 217 -16.68 11.49 -11.49
N LYS A 218 -17.18 12.64 -11.05
CA LYS A 218 -18.11 13.50 -11.80
C LYS A 218 -17.56 14.91 -11.94
N GLU A 219 -18.01 15.60 -12.98
CA GLU A 219 -17.69 17.02 -13.21
C GLU A 219 -16.18 17.31 -13.10
N LYS A 220 -15.78 18.13 -12.12
CA LYS A 220 -14.38 18.49 -11.88
C LYS A 220 -13.59 17.40 -11.15
N GLY A 221 -14.28 16.50 -10.45
CA GLY A 221 -13.70 15.34 -9.77
C GLY A 221 -13.49 14.14 -10.69
N ALA A 222 -13.84 14.22 -11.98
CA ALA A 222 -13.54 13.16 -12.93
C ALA A 222 -12.02 12.86 -12.98
N GLY A 223 -11.67 11.59 -12.79
CA GLY A 223 -10.31 11.09 -12.61
C GLY A 223 -9.90 10.90 -11.14
N PHE A 224 -10.57 11.51 -10.17
CA PHE A 224 -10.18 11.52 -8.75
C PHE A 224 -10.92 10.49 -7.89
N ASN A 225 -11.70 9.60 -8.51
CA ASN A 225 -12.30 8.44 -7.86
C ASN A 225 -11.85 7.16 -8.58
N ILE A 226 -11.17 6.26 -7.88
CA ILE A 226 -10.51 5.09 -8.47
C ILE A 226 -11.02 3.83 -7.77
N ASN A 227 -11.78 3.04 -8.49
CA ASN A 227 -12.31 1.77 -8.00
C ASN A 227 -11.58 0.60 -8.65
N VAL A 228 -11.07 -0.33 -7.85
CA VAL A 228 -10.45 -1.58 -8.29
C VAL A 228 -11.31 -2.77 -7.83
N PRO A 229 -12.29 -3.18 -8.65
CA PRO A 229 -13.22 -4.24 -8.28
C PRO A 229 -12.60 -5.63 -8.42
N TRP A 230 -12.51 -6.38 -7.34
CA TRP A 230 -12.12 -7.79 -7.34
C TRP A 230 -13.30 -8.65 -7.80
N ASN A 231 -13.19 -9.18 -9.02
CA ASN A 231 -14.22 -10.05 -9.59
C ASN A 231 -14.09 -11.53 -9.22
N LYS A 232 -13.16 -11.84 -8.30
CA LYS A 232 -12.95 -13.16 -7.72
C LYS A 232 -12.53 -12.99 -6.26
N VAL A 233 -12.87 -13.97 -5.42
CA VAL A 233 -12.32 -14.11 -4.06
C VAL A 233 -10.94 -14.75 -4.10
N GLY A 234 -10.26 -14.77 -2.95
CA GLY A 234 -8.95 -15.40 -2.80
C GLY A 234 -7.78 -14.58 -3.34
N MET A 235 -7.92 -13.26 -3.44
CA MET A 235 -6.82 -12.36 -3.82
C MET A 235 -5.68 -12.46 -2.79
N GLU A 236 -4.44 -12.50 -3.27
CA GLU A 236 -3.23 -12.72 -2.48
C GLU A 236 -2.37 -11.44 -2.39
N ASN A 237 -1.25 -11.54 -1.66
CA ASN A 237 -0.26 -10.46 -1.52
C ASN A 237 0.20 -9.89 -2.88
N SER A 238 0.38 -10.77 -3.87
CA SER A 238 0.79 -10.41 -5.23
C SER A 238 -0.22 -9.52 -5.95
N ASP A 239 -1.52 -9.79 -5.78
CA ASP A 239 -2.60 -9.00 -6.38
C ASP A 239 -2.63 -7.59 -5.79
N TYR A 240 -2.47 -7.51 -4.45
CA TYR A 240 -2.51 -6.26 -3.71
C TYR A 240 -1.32 -5.36 -4.06
N LEU A 241 -0.11 -5.92 -4.07
CA LEU A 241 1.10 -5.20 -4.49
C LEU A 241 1.03 -4.77 -5.95
N SER A 242 0.49 -5.62 -6.84
CA SER A 242 0.34 -5.28 -8.25
C SER A 242 -0.56 -4.07 -8.46
N VAL A 243 -1.67 -3.96 -7.73
CA VAL A 243 -2.52 -2.75 -7.77
C VAL A 243 -1.78 -1.53 -7.22
N PHE A 244 -1.00 -1.69 -6.15
CA PHE A 244 -0.19 -0.59 -5.63
C PHE A 244 0.83 -0.09 -6.66
N PHE A 245 1.58 -0.98 -7.30
CA PHE A 245 2.63 -0.61 -8.26
C PHE A 245 2.09 -0.09 -9.59
N HIS A 246 0.99 -0.66 -10.08
CA HIS A 246 0.52 -0.40 -11.45
C HIS A 246 -0.70 0.51 -11.52
N VAL A 247 -1.31 0.87 -10.38
CA VAL A 247 -2.45 1.79 -10.30
C VAL A 247 -2.18 2.89 -9.26
N LEU A 248 -2.19 2.53 -7.97
CA LEU A 248 -2.26 3.53 -6.89
C LEU A 248 -1.02 4.42 -6.80
N LEU A 249 0.18 3.84 -6.70
CA LEU A 249 1.40 4.63 -6.46
C LEU A 249 1.70 5.59 -7.61
N PRO A 250 1.66 5.20 -8.90
CA PRO A 250 1.86 6.14 -10.00
C PRO A 250 0.96 7.38 -9.88
N ILE A 251 -0.33 7.17 -9.65
CA ILE A 251 -1.31 8.24 -9.51
C ILE A 251 -1.05 9.06 -8.24
N ALA A 252 -0.73 8.41 -7.12
CA ALA A 252 -0.49 9.10 -5.85
C ALA A 252 0.75 10.00 -5.90
N TYR A 253 1.80 9.58 -6.60
CA TYR A 253 3.00 10.42 -6.81
C TYR A 253 2.73 11.57 -7.78
N GLU A 254 1.93 11.36 -8.83
CA GLU A 254 1.48 12.43 -9.73
C GLU A 254 0.59 13.45 -8.99
N PHE A 255 -0.39 12.97 -8.22
CA PHE A 255 -1.29 13.79 -7.39
C PHE A 255 -0.54 14.54 -6.27
N SER A 256 0.51 13.94 -5.73
CA SER A 256 1.38 14.56 -4.71
C SER A 256 0.60 15.06 -3.49
N PRO A 257 -0.04 14.18 -2.69
CA PRO A 257 -0.94 14.59 -1.61
C PRO A 257 -0.21 15.35 -0.50
N ASP A 258 -0.94 16.27 0.14
CA ASP A 258 -0.49 16.98 1.34
C ASP A 258 -0.73 16.14 2.62
N LEU A 259 -1.72 15.24 2.60
CA LEU A 259 -2.11 14.33 3.69
C LEU A 259 -2.66 13.02 3.09
N VAL A 260 -2.34 11.89 3.72
CA VAL A 260 -2.90 10.57 3.37
C VAL A 260 -3.79 10.07 4.50
N PHE A 261 -5.02 9.66 4.17
CA PHE A 261 -5.85 8.82 5.02
C PHE A 261 -5.83 7.38 4.52
N VAL A 262 -5.93 6.45 5.45
CA VAL A 262 -6.20 5.04 5.14
C VAL A 262 -7.50 4.64 5.83
N CYS A 263 -8.52 4.29 5.05
CA CYS A 263 -9.68 3.55 5.55
C CYS A 263 -9.20 2.11 5.78
N ALA A 264 -8.80 1.82 7.01
CA ALA A 264 -8.02 0.64 7.35
C ALA A 264 -8.93 -0.51 7.77
N GLY A 265 -9.65 -1.09 6.81
CA GLY A 265 -10.40 -2.33 6.98
C GLY A 265 -9.50 -3.55 6.83
N PHE A 266 -9.58 -4.50 7.76
CA PHE A 266 -8.75 -5.71 7.72
C PHE A 266 -9.54 -6.97 7.38
N ASP A 267 -10.73 -6.81 6.80
CA ASP A 267 -11.52 -7.87 6.19
C ASP A 267 -11.01 -8.28 4.80
N SER A 268 -10.06 -7.53 4.25
CA SER A 268 -9.24 -7.91 3.09
C SER A 268 -8.13 -8.92 3.44
N ALA A 269 -8.01 -9.32 4.71
CA ALA A 269 -7.02 -10.28 5.17
C ALA A 269 -7.54 -11.73 5.12
N ILE A 270 -6.60 -12.68 5.11
CA ILE A 270 -6.88 -14.11 5.19
C ILE A 270 -7.74 -14.48 6.41
N GLY A 271 -8.67 -15.40 6.19
CA GLY A 271 -9.56 -15.94 7.22
C GLY A 271 -10.76 -15.05 7.57
N ASP A 272 -10.90 -13.87 6.96
CA ASP A 272 -12.07 -13.03 7.15
C ASP A 272 -13.35 -13.66 6.55
N PRO A 273 -14.47 -13.70 7.30
CA PRO A 273 -15.71 -14.30 6.85
C PRO A 273 -16.46 -13.50 5.78
N GLU A 274 -16.18 -12.21 5.59
CA GLU A 274 -16.82 -11.40 4.55
C GLU A 274 -15.93 -11.28 3.32
N GLY A 275 -14.63 -11.04 3.53
CA GLY A 275 -13.72 -10.80 2.41
C GLY A 275 -13.38 -12.05 1.60
N HIS A 276 -13.17 -13.18 2.28
CA HIS A 276 -12.67 -14.42 1.66
C HIS A 276 -11.41 -14.22 0.78
N MET A 277 -10.55 -13.28 1.17
CA MET A 277 -9.27 -13.04 0.53
C MET A 277 -8.19 -13.93 1.16
N CYS A 278 -7.02 -13.99 0.53
CA CYS A 278 -5.89 -14.83 0.95
C CYS A 278 -4.64 -14.01 1.32
N ALA A 279 -4.71 -12.68 1.25
CA ALA A 279 -3.60 -11.82 1.62
C ALA A 279 -3.27 -11.96 3.12
N THR A 280 -1.99 -12.17 3.44
CA THR A 280 -1.55 -12.39 4.82
C THR A 280 -1.41 -11.06 5.56
N PRO A 281 -1.50 -11.03 6.91
CA PRO A 281 -1.36 -9.79 7.67
C PRO A 281 -0.08 -8.99 7.39
N ASP A 282 1.00 -9.67 7.00
CA ASP A 282 2.28 -9.04 6.63
C ASP A 282 2.15 -8.05 5.48
N ILE A 283 1.16 -8.24 4.58
CA ILE A 283 0.95 -7.33 3.45
C ILE A 283 0.71 -5.90 3.91
N PHE A 284 -0.03 -5.69 4.99
CA PHE A 284 -0.37 -4.36 5.50
C PHE A 284 0.86 -3.61 6.01
N ALA A 285 1.93 -4.31 6.39
CA ALA A 285 3.22 -3.69 6.66
C ALA A 285 3.81 -3.04 5.40
N HIS A 286 3.75 -3.74 4.26
CA HIS A 286 4.26 -3.24 2.98
C HIS A 286 3.38 -2.14 2.40
N LEU A 287 2.05 -2.31 2.41
CA LEU A 287 1.11 -1.27 1.95
C LEU A 287 1.30 0.03 2.74
N THR A 288 1.40 -0.06 4.06
CA THR A 288 1.69 1.09 4.94
C THR A 288 3.03 1.73 4.59
N HIS A 289 4.08 0.92 4.39
CA HIS A 289 5.43 1.41 4.07
C HIS A 289 5.46 2.20 2.76
N LEU A 290 4.81 1.68 1.72
CA LEU A 290 4.73 2.32 0.41
C LEU A 290 4.02 3.69 0.50
N LEU A 291 2.96 3.80 1.31
CA LEU A 291 2.23 5.06 1.52
C LEU A 291 2.98 6.06 2.39
N LYS A 292 3.82 5.62 3.34
CA LYS A 292 4.61 6.52 4.22
C LYS A 292 5.60 7.42 3.46
N SER A 293 5.96 7.09 2.23
CA SER A 293 6.84 7.92 1.40
C SER A 293 6.12 9.14 0.81
N LEU A 294 4.78 9.11 0.78
CA LEU A 294 3.93 10.22 0.35
C LEU A 294 3.72 11.24 1.47
N ALA A 295 3.31 12.46 1.10
CA ALA A 295 2.92 13.53 2.03
C ALA A 295 3.95 13.81 3.15
N GLY A 296 5.24 13.51 2.94
CA GLY A 296 6.27 13.61 3.98
C GLY A 296 5.97 12.74 5.21
N GLY A 297 5.35 11.59 5.02
CA GLY A 297 4.97 10.65 6.08
C GLY A 297 3.72 11.03 6.87
N LYS A 298 3.00 12.09 6.48
CA LYS A 298 1.73 12.49 7.10
C LYS A 298 0.61 11.52 6.69
N LEU A 299 0.42 10.50 7.52
CA LEU A 299 -0.51 9.40 7.29
C LEU A 299 -1.39 9.19 8.52
N CYS A 300 -2.71 9.16 8.32
CA CYS A 300 -3.71 8.89 9.34
C CYS A 300 -4.50 7.61 8.97
N ALA A 301 -4.23 6.49 9.66
CA ALA A 301 -5.00 5.26 9.50
C ALA A 301 -6.20 5.25 10.45
N VAL A 302 -7.38 4.91 9.95
CA VAL A 302 -8.62 4.85 10.75
C VAL A 302 -9.23 3.47 10.55
N LEU A 303 -9.43 2.72 11.64
CA LEU A 303 -9.99 1.37 11.58
C LEU A 303 -11.41 1.37 10.99
N GLU A 304 -11.64 0.50 10.00
CA GLU A 304 -12.96 0.27 9.37
C GLU A 304 -13.47 -1.15 9.69
N GLY A 305 -13.52 -2.07 8.70
CA GLY A 305 -13.93 -3.48 8.81
C GLY A 305 -12.84 -4.43 9.33
N GLY A 306 -13.07 -5.74 9.17
CA GLY A 306 -12.24 -6.83 9.72
C GLY A 306 -12.94 -7.57 10.85
N TYR A 307 -13.34 -8.81 10.60
CA TYR A 307 -14.28 -9.58 11.41
C TYR A 307 -13.71 -10.92 11.87
N ASN A 308 -12.62 -11.40 11.25
CA ASN A 308 -11.78 -12.41 11.88
C ASN A 308 -10.88 -11.76 12.94
N LEU A 309 -11.16 -12.03 14.23
CA LEU A 309 -10.47 -11.38 15.35
C LEU A 309 -8.94 -11.63 15.37
N THR A 310 -8.49 -12.80 14.91
CA THR A 310 -7.07 -13.13 14.83
C THR A 310 -6.38 -12.36 13.71
N SER A 311 -6.96 -12.39 12.51
CA SER A 311 -6.42 -11.70 11.33
C SER A 311 -6.43 -10.18 11.52
N LEU A 312 -7.49 -9.64 12.11
CA LEU A 312 -7.63 -8.25 12.49
C LEU A 312 -6.49 -7.81 13.43
N ALA A 313 -6.31 -8.50 14.56
CA ALA A 313 -5.29 -8.14 15.54
C ALA A 313 -3.87 -8.17 14.94
N GLN A 314 -3.56 -9.20 14.14
CA GLN A 314 -2.26 -9.33 13.47
C GLN A 314 -2.04 -8.19 12.46
N SER A 315 -3.05 -7.86 11.65
CA SER A 315 -2.95 -6.82 10.61
C SER A 315 -2.83 -5.41 11.20
N VAL A 316 -3.52 -5.15 12.32
CA VAL A 316 -3.36 -3.93 13.12
C VAL A 316 -1.92 -3.82 13.63
N CYS A 317 -1.36 -4.88 14.21
CA CYS A 317 0.04 -4.88 14.67
C CYS A 317 1.03 -4.60 13.54
N GLN A 318 0.86 -5.24 12.37
CA GLN A 318 1.72 -5.04 11.21
C GLN A 318 1.71 -3.59 10.71
N THR A 319 0.52 -2.99 10.69
CA THR A 319 0.33 -1.57 10.34
C THR A 319 1.04 -0.66 11.34
N VAL A 320 0.80 -0.83 12.65
CA VAL A 320 1.38 0.02 13.70
C VAL A 320 2.90 -0.13 13.79
N GLN A 321 3.44 -1.34 13.68
CA GLN A 321 4.90 -1.58 13.60
C GLN A 321 5.54 -0.78 12.47
N THR A 322 4.94 -0.82 11.28
CA THR A 322 5.44 -0.03 10.15
C THR A 322 5.31 1.47 10.40
N LEU A 323 4.21 1.96 11.00
CA LEU A 323 4.06 3.37 11.35
C LEU A 323 5.16 3.85 12.30
N LEU A 324 5.50 3.03 13.29
CA LEU A 324 6.60 3.23 14.25
C LEU A 324 8.00 3.21 13.60
N GLY A 325 8.11 2.70 12.37
CA GLY A 325 9.36 2.65 11.61
C GLY A 325 10.11 1.33 11.72
N ASP A 326 9.46 0.28 12.24
CA ASP A 326 10.06 -1.06 12.26
C ASP A 326 10.21 -1.60 10.83
N PRO A 327 11.29 -2.33 10.54
CA PRO A 327 11.48 -2.86 9.20
C PRO A 327 10.33 -3.77 8.78
N ALA A 328 9.91 -3.68 7.52
CA ALA A 328 8.88 -4.57 6.97
C ALA A 328 9.36 -6.04 7.00
N PRO A 329 8.45 -7.02 7.13
CA PRO A 329 8.81 -8.43 7.03
C PRO A 329 9.33 -8.76 5.61
N GLN A 330 9.86 -9.96 5.42
CA GLN A 330 10.16 -10.44 4.06
C GLN A 330 8.86 -10.79 3.34
N THR A 331 8.83 -10.56 2.03
CA THR A 331 7.72 -10.98 1.20
C THR A 331 8.01 -12.37 0.65
N SER A 332 7.74 -13.40 1.46
CA SER A 332 7.96 -14.79 1.04
C SER A 332 6.98 -15.17 -0.07
N GLU A 333 7.50 -15.76 -1.16
CA GLU A 333 6.74 -16.47 -2.20
C GLU A 333 5.77 -15.59 -3.02
N LEU A 334 6.17 -14.36 -3.38
CA LEU A 334 5.41 -13.57 -4.35
C LEU A 334 5.48 -14.20 -5.74
N ASN A 335 4.33 -14.21 -6.42
CA ASN A 335 4.15 -14.63 -7.80
C ASN A 335 3.55 -13.46 -8.60
N GLY A 336 3.22 -13.68 -9.87
CA GLY A 336 2.37 -12.74 -10.60
C GLY A 336 0.96 -12.65 -10.01
N PRO A 337 0.26 -11.52 -10.22
CA PRO A 337 -1.16 -11.40 -9.90
C PRO A 337 -1.99 -12.42 -10.69
N CYS A 338 -3.13 -12.84 -10.13
CA CYS A 338 -4.03 -13.74 -10.82
C CYS A 338 -4.70 -13.07 -12.04
N GLU A 339 -5.24 -13.88 -12.96
CA GLU A 339 -5.86 -13.38 -14.20
C GLU A 339 -6.99 -12.37 -13.93
N SER A 340 -7.83 -12.62 -12.91
CA SER A 340 -8.93 -11.71 -12.53
C SER A 340 -8.43 -10.36 -12.01
N ALA A 341 -7.31 -10.36 -11.26
CA ALA A 341 -6.68 -9.13 -10.81
C ALA A 341 -6.06 -8.35 -11.99
N LEU A 342 -5.41 -9.05 -12.93
CA LEU A 342 -4.86 -8.44 -14.15
C LEU A 342 -5.94 -7.79 -15.01
N GLU A 343 -7.08 -8.44 -15.19
CA GLU A 343 -8.24 -7.86 -15.89
C GLU A 343 -8.73 -6.58 -15.20
N SER A 344 -8.82 -6.60 -13.88
CA SER A 344 -9.26 -5.45 -13.09
C SER A 344 -8.26 -4.29 -13.21
N ILE A 345 -6.95 -4.57 -13.07
CA ILE A 345 -5.87 -3.59 -13.28
C ILE A 345 -5.95 -2.98 -14.68
N GLN A 346 -6.13 -3.79 -15.71
CA GLN A 346 -6.22 -3.31 -17.10
C GLN A 346 -7.44 -2.42 -17.33
N CYS A 347 -8.61 -2.82 -16.83
CA CYS A 347 -9.84 -2.04 -16.94
C CYS A 347 -9.71 -0.68 -16.25
N VAL A 348 -9.18 -0.65 -15.02
CA VAL A 348 -8.95 0.58 -14.25
C VAL A 348 -7.96 1.49 -14.98
N ARG A 349 -6.80 0.98 -15.39
CA ARG A 349 -5.82 1.76 -16.15
C ARG A 349 -6.40 2.33 -17.44
N SER A 350 -7.26 1.56 -18.12
CA SER A 350 -7.93 2.01 -19.34
C SER A 350 -8.94 3.13 -19.07
N ALA A 351 -9.76 3.01 -18.02
CA ALA A 351 -10.72 4.04 -17.62
C ALA A 351 -10.04 5.34 -17.16
N HIS A 352 -8.87 5.23 -16.54
CA HIS A 352 -8.14 6.36 -15.97
C HIS A 352 -7.08 6.99 -16.89
N LYS A 353 -6.77 6.38 -18.03
CA LYS A 353 -5.84 6.90 -19.04
C LYS A 353 -6.08 8.35 -19.47
N PRO A 354 -7.32 8.87 -19.58
CA PRO A 354 -7.55 10.27 -19.92
C PRO A 354 -7.12 11.28 -18.84
N TYR A 355 -6.93 10.82 -17.59
CA TYR A 355 -6.74 11.68 -16.42
C TYR A 355 -5.33 11.58 -15.82
N TRP A 356 -4.67 10.43 -15.96
CA TRP A 356 -3.39 10.13 -15.32
C TRP A 356 -2.40 9.51 -16.30
N ALA A 357 -1.10 9.70 -16.03
CA ALA A 357 -0.04 9.20 -16.90
C ALA A 357 0.14 7.68 -16.77
N PHE A 358 -0.56 6.93 -17.61
CA PHE A 358 -0.34 5.49 -17.80
C PHE A 358 0.34 5.20 -19.14
N ALA A 359 1.20 4.17 -19.16
CA ALA A 359 1.66 3.59 -20.42
C ALA A 359 0.44 3.07 -21.20
N PRO A 360 0.36 3.28 -22.53
CA PRO A 360 -0.75 2.81 -23.34
C PRO A 360 -0.90 1.28 -23.20
N PRO A 361 -2.12 0.75 -22.99
CA PRO A 361 -2.31 -0.69 -22.85
C PRO A 361 -1.93 -1.42 -24.15
N VAL A 362 -1.38 -2.63 -24.01
CA VAL A 362 -0.94 -3.50 -25.13
C VAL A 362 -2.14 -4.07 -25.92
N SER A 363 -3.34 -4.05 -25.35
CA SER A 363 -4.59 -4.48 -25.98
C SER A 363 -5.77 -3.61 -25.56
N GLU A 364 -6.78 -3.49 -26.43
CA GLU A 364 -8.07 -2.90 -26.03
C GLU A 364 -8.72 -3.78 -24.95
N PRO A 365 -9.27 -3.20 -23.88
CA PRO A 365 -9.94 -3.97 -22.84
C PRO A 365 -11.08 -4.79 -23.46
N SER A 366 -11.23 -6.04 -23.01
CA SER A 366 -12.33 -6.90 -23.46
C SER A 366 -13.67 -6.22 -23.15
N THR A 367 -14.33 -5.70 -24.19
CA THR A 367 -15.69 -5.16 -24.09
C THR A 367 -16.75 -6.26 -23.91
N LYS A 368 -16.34 -7.53 -23.75
CA LYS A 368 -17.26 -8.63 -23.49
C LYS A 368 -17.78 -8.53 -22.07
N ARG A 369 -18.81 -7.68 -21.89
CA ARG A 369 -19.81 -7.89 -20.85
C ARG A 369 -20.23 -9.36 -20.91
N CYS A 370 -20.00 -10.11 -19.84
CA CYS A 370 -20.78 -11.30 -19.58
C CYS A 370 -22.23 -10.84 -19.43
N LYS A 371 -22.96 -10.82 -20.55
CA LYS A 371 -24.42 -10.80 -20.51
C LYS A 371 -24.81 -12.07 -19.77
N LEU A 372 -25.47 -11.93 -18.62
CA LEU A 372 -26.29 -13.01 -18.07
C LEU A 372 -27.20 -13.47 -19.20
N ALA A 373 -26.88 -14.62 -19.78
CA ALA A 373 -27.79 -15.30 -20.68
C ALA A 373 -28.93 -15.79 -19.80
N GLU A 374 -30.09 -15.15 -19.90
CA GLU A 374 -31.37 -15.77 -19.53
C GLU A 374 -31.49 -17.05 -20.37
N LYS A 375 -31.08 -18.17 -19.80
CA LYS A 375 -31.45 -19.49 -20.32
C LYS A 375 -32.87 -19.79 -19.82
N GLU A 376 -33.85 -19.33 -20.59
CA GLU A 376 -35.10 -20.07 -20.70
C GLU A 376 -34.81 -21.39 -21.44
N GLU A 377 -34.46 -22.43 -20.68
CA GLU A 377 -34.59 -23.82 -21.16
C GLU A 377 -35.70 -24.47 -20.33
N GLY A 378 -36.84 -24.68 -20.98
CA GLY A 378 -37.99 -25.35 -20.39
C GLY A 378 -37.63 -26.76 -19.94
N VAL A 379 -37.68 -26.99 -18.63
CA VAL A 379 -37.66 -28.33 -18.04
C VAL A 379 -39.10 -28.69 -17.69
N GLN A 380 -39.63 -29.68 -18.38
CA GLN A 380 -40.89 -30.32 -18.04
C GLN A 380 -40.81 -30.88 -16.61
N ALA A 381 -41.83 -30.58 -15.82
CA ALA A 381 -42.00 -31.13 -14.48
C ALA A 381 -42.25 -32.63 -14.54
N GLU A 382 -41.34 -33.42 -14.00
CA GLU A 382 -41.65 -34.76 -13.48
C GLU A 382 -41.64 -34.70 -11.95
N GLU A 383 -42.80 -34.97 -11.37
CA GLU A 383 -43.01 -35.11 -9.92
C GLU A 383 -42.29 -36.37 -9.41
N GLY A 384 -41.08 -36.18 -8.89
CA GLY A 384 -40.36 -37.19 -8.11
C GLY A 384 -40.36 -36.82 -6.63
N GLN A 385 -41.00 -37.65 -5.81
CA GLN A 385 -41.01 -37.56 -4.35
C GLN A 385 -39.56 -37.50 -3.82
N LYS A 386 -39.20 -36.42 -3.11
CA LYS A 386 -37.97 -36.38 -2.31
C LYS A 386 -38.28 -36.89 -0.91
N GLU A 387 -37.75 -38.07 -0.61
CA GLU A 387 -37.58 -38.56 0.76
C GLU A 387 -36.62 -37.62 1.51
N GLU A 388 -36.94 -37.36 2.78
CA GLU A 388 -36.11 -36.63 3.73
C GLU A 388 -34.83 -37.44 4.02
N GLY A 389 -33.71 -36.98 3.46
CA GLY A 389 -32.36 -37.46 3.74
C GLY A 389 -31.61 -36.48 4.65
N ASP A 390 -31.11 -37.02 5.76
CA ASP A 390 -30.41 -36.39 6.87
C ASP A 390 -29.35 -35.36 6.45
N GLY A 391 -29.43 -34.15 7.02
CA GLY A 391 -28.54 -33.04 6.71
C GLY A 391 -27.19 -33.18 7.41
N GLN A 392 -26.18 -33.63 6.68
CA GLN A 392 -24.79 -33.42 7.08
C GLN A 392 -24.45 -31.93 6.93
N LYS A 393 -24.32 -31.24 8.08
CA LYS A 393 -23.63 -29.95 8.16
C LYS A 393 -22.22 -30.14 7.61
N ALA A 394 -21.88 -29.46 6.52
CA ALA A 394 -20.49 -29.25 6.17
C ALA A 394 -19.86 -28.46 7.32
N GLU A 395 -18.88 -29.04 8.01
CA GLU A 395 -18.03 -28.30 8.95
C GLU A 395 -17.22 -27.30 8.12
N GLU A 396 -17.43 -26.00 8.31
CA GLU A 396 -16.54 -24.97 7.76
C GLU A 396 -15.16 -25.19 8.39
N GLU A 397 -14.20 -25.68 7.60
CA GLU A 397 -12.81 -25.85 8.06
C GLU A 397 -12.25 -24.48 8.46
N GLU A 398 -11.78 -24.38 9.71
CA GLU A 398 -11.14 -23.17 10.23
C GLU A 398 -9.88 -22.87 9.40
N VAL A 399 -9.83 -21.71 8.74
CA VAL A 399 -8.68 -21.29 7.95
C VAL A 399 -7.51 -21.02 8.90
N VAL A 400 -6.40 -21.76 8.73
CA VAL A 400 -5.18 -21.60 9.54
C VAL A 400 -4.06 -21.07 8.66
N TRP A 401 -3.33 -20.08 9.16
CA TRP A 401 -2.14 -19.52 8.53
C TRP A 401 -1.01 -19.35 9.55
N MET A 402 0.21 -19.13 9.05
CA MET A 402 1.37 -18.89 9.92
C MET A 402 1.24 -17.54 10.61
N LYS A 403 1.43 -17.50 11.94
CA LYS A 403 1.55 -16.22 12.66
C LYS A 403 2.70 -15.42 12.05
N PRO A 404 2.51 -14.11 11.78
CA PRO A 404 3.59 -13.25 11.35
C PRO A 404 4.85 -13.34 12.22
N PRO A 405 6.06 -13.28 11.62
CA PRO A 405 7.30 -13.30 12.38
C PRO A 405 7.40 -12.06 13.29
N SER A 406 8.04 -12.23 14.45
CA SER A 406 8.28 -11.10 15.36
C SER A 406 9.20 -10.07 14.69
N ARG A 407 8.70 -8.84 14.56
CA ARG A 407 9.43 -7.69 14.03
C ARG A 407 10.05 -6.93 15.18
N LEU A 408 11.27 -7.32 15.56
CA LEU A 408 12.01 -6.58 16.59
C LEU A 408 12.41 -5.21 16.03
N ALA A 409 12.05 -4.15 16.75
CA ALA A 409 12.59 -2.82 16.50
C ALA A 409 14.11 -2.86 16.74
N PRO A 410 14.95 -2.75 15.70
CA PRO A 410 16.38 -2.66 15.94
C PRO A 410 16.66 -1.36 16.69
N PRO A 411 17.67 -1.32 17.58
CA PRO A 411 18.22 -0.03 17.96
C PRO A 411 18.66 0.65 16.65
N VAL A 412 18.09 1.81 16.34
CA VAL A 412 18.28 2.46 15.04
C VAL A 412 19.74 2.88 14.94
N HIS A 413 20.56 2.03 14.33
CA HIS A 413 21.95 2.30 13.99
C HIS A 413 22.03 2.47 12.48
N THR A 414 22.38 3.68 12.05
CA THR A 414 22.95 3.89 10.73
C THR A 414 24.43 4.14 10.95
N GLU A 415 25.26 3.25 10.45
CA GLU A 415 26.71 3.41 10.48
C GLU A 415 27.16 4.09 9.21
N VAL A 416 28.14 5.00 9.34
CA VAL A 416 28.74 5.70 8.21
C VAL A 416 30.23 5.53 8.24
N ALA A 417 30.81 5.14 7.11
CA ALA A 417 32.23 5.29 6.87
C ALA A 417 32.45 6.48 5.93
N LEU A 418 33.05 7.53 6.50
CA LEU A 418 33.36 8.77 5.82
C LEU A 418 34.87 9.01 5.80
N PRO A 419 35.40 9.69 4.76
CA PRO A 419 36.66 10.41 4.84
C PRO A 419 36.82 11.18 6.17
N ALA A 420 38.04 11.25 6.68
CA ALA A 420 38.33 11.82 8.00
C ALA A 420 37.97 13.32 8.12
N ASP A 421 37.87 14.03 7.00
CA ASP A 421 37.53 15.45 6.89
C ASP A 421 36.02 15.74 6.90
N LEU A 422 35.17 14.70 6.85
CA LEU A 422 33.72 14.85 6.82
C LEU A 422 33.09 14.58 8.18
N GLU A 423 32.13 15.42 8.58
CA GLU A 423 31.35 15.22 9.80
C GLU A 423 30.33 14.08 9.63
N VAL A 424 30.13 13.33 10.71
CA VAL A 424 29.14 12.24 10.76
C VAL A 424 27.75 12.87 10.89
N PRO A 425 26.76 12.47 10.07
CA PRO A 425 25.39 12.93 10.22
C PRO A 425 24.85 12.65 11.64
N ASP A 426 24.02 13.55 12.14
CA ASP A 426 23.35 13.39 13.43
C ASP A 426 22.60 12.05 13.51
N ARG A 427 22.69 11.36 14.65
CA ARG A 427 22.11 10.03 14.92
C ARG A 427 22.77 8.85 14.17
N CYS A 428 23.90 9.08 13.49
CA CYS A 428 24.70 8.01 12.92
C CYS A 428 26.00 7.76 13.70
N ASP A 429 26.50 6.54 13.64
CA ASP A 429 27.78 6.13 14.24
C ASP A 429 28.86 6.04 13.17
N ARG A 430 30.12 6.40 13.49
CA ARG A 430 31.24 6.21 12.56
C ARG A 430 31.70 4.75 12.60
N ALA A 431 31.69 4.08 11.45
CA ALA A 431 32.31 2.78 11.30
C ALA A 431 33.80 2.94 10.94
N GLU A 432 34.67 2.24 11.67
CA GLU A 432 36.06 2.04 11.25
C GLU A 432 36.12 0.90 10.25
N ILE A 433 36.33 1.24 8.97
CA ILE A 433 36.61 0.24 7.94
C ILE A 433 38.07 -0.18 8.06
N GLN A 434 38.32 -1.38 8.60
CA GLN A 434 39.62 -2.04 8.44
C GLN A 434 39.67 -2.73 7.07
N ILE A 435 40.47 -2.18 6.16
CA ILE A 435 40.82 -2.84 4.89
C ILE A 435 41.97 -3.79 5.18
N SER A 436 41.67 -5.07 5.40
CA SER A 436 42.70 -6.12 5.42
C SER A 436 43.23 -6.34 3.98
N GLY A 437 44.55 -6.48 3.84
CA GLY A 437 45.29 -6.29 2.59
C GLY A 437 44.85 -7.14 1.38
N PHE A 438 45.12 -6.60 0.18
CA PHE A 438 44.95 -7.22 -1.14
C PHE A 438 45.28 -8.70 -1.21
N CYS A 439 44.24 -9.54 -1.36
CA CYS A 439 44.40 -10.92 -1.84
C CYS A 439 44.18 -10.91 -3.37
N VAL A 440 45.25 -10.66 -4.12
CA VAL A 440 45.25 -10.83 -5.58
C VAL A 440 45.20 -12.33 -5.86
N SER A 441 44.10 -12.83 -6.41
CA SER A 441 44.07 -14.21 -6.90
C SER A 441 44.96 -14.32 -8.14
N GLU A 442 46.12 -14.98 -8.00
CA GLU A 442 46.99 -15.39 -9.10
C GLU A 442 46.28 -16.44 -9.99
N LYS A 443 45.36 -16.04 -10.87
CA LYS A 443 45.03 -16.81 -12.07
C LYS A 443 44.84 -15.85 -13.23
N GLY A 444 45.88 -15.79 -14.07
CA GLY A 444 46.06 -14.78 -15.09
C GLY A 444 45.06 -14.81 -16.23
N THR A 445 44.70 -13.62 -16.70
CA THR A 445 44.97 -13.17 -18.07
C THR A 445 44.91 -11.65 -18.08
N ALA A 446 45.88 -11.04 -18.74
CA ALA A 446 46.31 -9.66 -18.54
C ALA A 446 45.49 -8.65 -19.36
N ASN A 447 45.19 -7.48 -18.78
CA ASN A 447 45.86 -6.20 -19.09
C ASN A 447 45.08 -4.98 -18.56
N TYR A 448 45.84 -4.02 -18.02
CA TYR A 448 45.47 -2.68 -17.52
C TYR A 448 44.84 -2.56 -16.14
N LEU A 449 45.68 -2.66 -15.10
CA LEU A 449 45.66 -1.73 -13.97
C LEU A 449 47.12 -1.38 -13.65
N GLU A 450 47.68 -0.44 -14.42
CA GLU A 450 48.88 0.27 -13.98
C GLU A 450 48.55 1.02 -12.68
N LYS A 451 49.55 1.15 -11.81
CA LYS A 451 49.52 1.87 -10.54
C LYS A 451 49.00 3.30 -10.72
N GLU A 452 47.68 3.48 -10.67
CA GLU A 452 47.08 4.75 -10.29
C GLU A 452 46.51 4.57 -8.88
N THR A 453 47.07 5.34 -7.95
CA THR A 453 46.49 5.66 -6.65
C THR A 453 45.03 6.08 -6.85
N TYR A 454 44.08 5.17 -6.60
CA TYR A 454 42.68 5.54 -6.48
C TYR A 454 42.53 6.47 -5.27
N SER A 455 42.15 7.72 -5.54
CA SER A 455 41.71 8.67 -4.51
C SER A 455 40.51 8.06 -3.78
N TYR A 456 40.61 7.96 -2.46
CA TYR A 456 39.59 7.41 -1.57
C TYR A 456 38.44 8.42 -1.39
N ASP A 457 37.58 8.56 -2.41
CA ASP A 457 36.38 9.41 -2.37
C ASP A 457 35.07 8.59 -2.45
N MET A 458 35.06 7.40 -1.84
CA MET A 458 33.85 6.59 -1.65
C MET A 458 33.35 6.67 -0.21
N ILE A 459 32.06 6.93 -0.05
CA ILE A 459 31.35 7.03 1.22
C ILE A 459 30.40 5.85 1.35
N LEU A 460 30.52 5.11 2.46
CA LEU A 460 29.68 3.96 2.77
C LEU A 460 28.67 4.31 3.87
N LEU A 461 27.41 3.99 3.64
CA LEU A 461 26.32 4.15 4.60
C LEU A 461 25.64 2.78 4.78
N VAL A 462 25.56 2.30 6.01
CA VAL A 462 25.03 0.97 6.33
C VAL A 462 23.89 1.08 7.34
N ARG A 463 22.73 0.52 7.05
CA ARG A 463 21.66 0.28 8.03
C ARG A 463 21.55 -1.22 8.32
N LEU A 464 21.96 -1.66 9.51
CA LEU A 464 21.85 -3.07 9.95
C LEU A 464 21.19 -3.19 11.34
N PRO A 465 20.26 -4.14 11.55
CA PRO A 465 19.66 -4.47 12.85
C PRO A 465 20.66 -4.97 13.90
N ARG A 466 21.75 -5.65 13.50
CA ARG A 466 22.89 -6.09 14.34
C ARG A 466 24.14 -6.30 13.48
N PHE A 467 25.27 -5.71 13.86
CA PHE A 467 26.59 -6.01 13.28
C PHE A 467 27.45 -6.78 14.28
N TYR A 468 27.98 -7.94 13.88
CA TYR A 468 29.12 -8.58 14.52
C TYR A 468 30.31 -8.33 13.61
N GLY A 469 31.34 -7.64 14.12
CA GLY A 469 32.46 -7.11 13.35
C GLY A 469 33.09 -8.11 12.37
N GLY A 470 33.42 -7.62 11.17
CA GLY A 470 34.21 -8.32 10.17
C GLY A 470 34.23 -7.60 8.81
N ASP A 471 35.43 -7.18 8.40
CA ASP A 471 35.94 -6.86 7.06
C ASP A 471 35.03 -6.14 6.05
N VAL A 472 35.23 -4.81 5.94
CA VAL A 472 34.67 -3.97 4.88
C VAL A 472 35.74 -3.65 3.84
N CYS A 473 36.09 -4.64 3.04
CA CYS A 473 36.64 -4.49 1.70
C CYS A 473 36.47 -5.84 1.01
N TYR A 474 36.20 -5.88 -0.29
CA TYR A 474 35.79 -7.06 -1.10
C TYR A 474 34.29 -7.44 -1.04
N PHE A 475 33.38 -6.49 -1.28
CA PHE A 475 31.92 -6.73 -1.22
C PHE A 475 31.28 -7.45 -2.43
N LEU A 476 32.02 -7.86 -3.47
CA LEU A 476 31.43 -8.55 -4.63
C LEU A 476 31.65 -10.08 -4.67
N PRO A 477 32.76 -10.67 -4.15
CA PRO A 477 32.96 -12.13 -4.22
C PRO A 477 32.63 -12.93 -2.95
N TYR A 478 32.35 -12.29 -1.80
CA TYR A 478 32.27 -12.99 -0.49
C TYR A 478 30.90 -12.97 0.19
N PHE A 479 29.89 -12.28 -0.37
CA PHE A 479 28.52 -12.45 0.10
C PHE A 479 27.95 -13.73 -0.50
N ASN A 480 27.92 -14.80 0.30
CA ASN A 480 27.09 -15.96 0.07
C ASN A 480 25.62 -15.66 0.41
N ALA A 481 25.15 -14.46 0.04
CA ALA A 481 23.77 -14.02 0.16
C ALA A 481 23.15 -14.23 -1.22
N GLN A 482 22.21 -15.18 -1.32
CA GLN A 482 21.74 -15.68 -2.60
C GLN A 482 21.05 -14.63 -3.49
N HIS A 483 20.78 -13.40 -3.03
CA HIS A 483 20.01 -12.43 -3.80
C HIS A 483 20.46 -10.97 -3.55
N LEU A 484 21.19 -10.34 -4.50
CA LEU A 484 21.66 -8.94 -4.46
C LEU A 484 20.90 -8.10 -5.50
N LEU A 485 20.23 -7.05 -5.07
CA LEU A 485 19.70 -6.00 -5.95
C LEU A 485 20.73 -4.88 -6.06
N CYS A 486 21.33 -4.72 -7.25
CA CYS A 486 22.28 -3.66 -7.55
C CYS A 486 21.65 -2.67 -8.53
N THR A 487 21.70 -1.38 -8.21
CA THR A 487 21.58 -0.33 -9.22
C THR A 487 23.00 0.10 -9.60
N VAL A 488 23.33 0.01 -10.90
CA VAL A 488 24.57 0.38 -11.63
C VAL A 488 25.46 -0.79 -12.15
N TYR A 489 25.54 -0.83 -13.49
CA TYR A 489 26.40 -1.46 -14.52
C TYR A 489 27.44 -2.61 -14.27
N TYR A 490 27.23 -3.65 -15.09
CA TYR A 490 28.13 -4.63 -15.75
C TYR A 490 28.84 -5.79 -14.99
N TYR A 491 28.55 -6.99 -15.53
CA TYR A 491 29.22 -8.31 -15.47
C TYR A 491 29.50 -8.91 -14.08
N SER A 492 28.59 -9.75 -13.59
CA SER A 492 28.65 -11.22 -13.71
C SER A 492 27.64 -11.87 -12.73
N GLN A 493 27.59 -13.20 -12.71
CA GLN A 493 26.42 -14.04 -12.42
C GLN A 493 25.87 -13.91 -10.98
N CYS A 494 24.53 -13.95 -10.86
CA CYS A 494 23.69 -13.89 -9.64
C CYS A 494 23.26 -12.51 -9.09
N VAL A 495 23.37 -11.43 -9.88
CA VAL A 495 22.84 -10.10 -9.52
C VAL A 495 21.67 -9.76 -10.45
N CYS A 496 20.50 -9.44 -9.91
CA CYS A 496 19.43 -8.85 -10.70
C CYS A 496 19.78 -7.37 -10.95
N PHE A 497 20.22 -7.06 -12.17
CA PHE A 497 20.50 -5.69 -12.60
C PHE A 497 19.24 -5.10 -13.22
N VAL A 498 18.60 -4.17 -12.53
CA VAL A 498 17.60 -3.30 -13.14
C VAL A 498 18.31 -2.01 -13.54
N CYS A 499 18.88 -1.99 -14.74
CA CYS A 499 19.37 -0.75 -15.34
C CYS A 499 18.17 0.05 -15.83
N VAL A 500 17.90 1.17 -15.19
CA VAL A 500 17.03 2.20 -15.74
C VAL A 500 17.82 2.90 -16.85
N PRO A 501 17.44 2.74 -18.13
CA PRO A 501 18.24 3.27 -19.23
C PRO A 501 18.31 4.81 -19.17
N PRO A 502 19.44 5.43 -19.55
CA PRO A 502 19.53 6.89 -19.66
C PRO A 502 18.55 7.48 -20.70
N GLN A 503 18.08 6.65 -21.65
CA GLN A 503 17.06 6.98 -22.65
C GLN A 503 15.61 6.77 -22.16
N GLY A 504 15.41 6.63 -20.84
CA GLY A 504 14.11 6.34 -20.23
C GLY A 504 13.77 7.13 -18.96
N CYS A 505 14.62 8.08 -18.56
CA CYS A 505 14.50 8.90 -17.34
C CYS A 505 15.11 10.28 -17.57
N SER A 506 14.64 10.94 -18.62
CA SER A 506 15.09 12.29 -18.98
C SER A 506 14.70 13.34 -17.91
N ASP A 507 13.68 13.04 -17.11
CA ASP A 507 13.22 13.84 -15.98
C ASP A 507 12.84 12.99 -14.74
N VAL A 508 12.47 13.68 -13.65
CA VAL A 508 12.10 13.03 -12.37
C VAL A 508 10.81 12.21 -12.50
N ALA A 509 9.90 12.58 -13.39
CA ALA A 509 8.64 11.87 -13.58
C ALA A 509 8.88 10.49 -14.23
N GLY A 510 9.67 10.44 -15.31
CA GLY A 510 10.10 9.17 -15.93
C GLY A 510 10.87 8.28 -14.95
N LEU A 511 11.77 8.87 -14.15
CA LEU A 511 12.50 8.14 -13.10
C LEU A 511 11.57 7.50 -12.07
N MET A 512 10.65 8.27 -11.51
CA MET A 512 9.73 7.74 -10.52
C MET A 512 8.81 6.68 -11.14
N GLN A 513 8.36 6.85 -12.38
CA GLN A 513 7.54 5.84 -13.03
C GLN A 513 8.30 4.53 -13.23
N ALA A 514 9.57 4.58 -13.65
CA ALA A 514 10.42 3.39 -13.75
C ALA A 514 10.62 2.73 -12.38
N VAL A 515 10.79 3.51 -11.32
CA VAL A 515 10.92 2.99 -9.95
C VAL A 515 9.64 2.28 -9.52
N LEU A 516 8.50 2.94 -9.67
CA LEU A 516 7.21 2.45 -9.16
C LEU A 516 6.68 1.25 -9.95
N CYS A 517 6.79 1.29 -11.28
CA CYS A 517 6.16 0.29 -12.15
C CYS A 517 7.11 -0.79 -12.68
N LEU A 518 8.43 -0.66 -12.49
CA LEU A 518 9.41 -1.68 -12.90
C LEU A 518 10.28 -2.14 -11.73
N LEU A 519 11.02 -1.22 -11.10
CA LEU A 519 12.00 -1.57 -10.07
C LEU A 519 11.35 -2.20 -8.84
N LEU A 520 10.29 -1.58 -8.31
CA LEU A 520 9.61 -2.11 -7.13
C LEU A 520 8.99 -3.49 -7.38
N PRO A 521 8.16 -3.72 -8.43
CA PRO A 521 7.67 -5.07 -8.72
C PRO A 521 8.77 -6.12 -8.83
N LEU A 522 9.84 -5.83 -9.57
CA LEU A 522 10.98 -6.74 -9.72
C LEU A 522 11.66 -7.02 -8.38
N ALA A 523 11.87 -5.99 -7.58
CA ALA A 523 12.58 -6.11 -6.31
C ALA A 523 11.74 -6.83 -5.24
N TYR A 524 10.42 -6.66 -5.25
CA TYR A 524 9.51 -7.40 -4.38
C TYR A 524 9.44 -8.88 -4.78
N GLU A 525 9.28 -9.19 -6.07
CA GLU A 525 9.26 -10.58 -6.53
C GLU A 525 10.60 -11.30 -6.31
N TYR A 526 11.70 -10.56 -6.38
CA TYR A 526 13.05 -11.10 -6.10
C TYR A 526 13.31 -11.37 -4.61
N ASP A 527 12.62 -10.67 -3.71
CA ASP A 527 12.77 -10.73 -2.24
C ASP A 527 14.25 -10.74 -1.76
N PRO A 528 15.01 -9.66 -2.00
CA PRO A 528 16.44 -9.64 -1.69
C PRO A 528 16.73 -9.75 -0.19
N GLY A 529 17.85 -10.38 0.15
CA GLY A 529 18.38 -10.37 1.53
C GLY A 529 19.15 -9.09 1.88
N LEU A 530 19.55 -8.29 0.88
CA LEU A 530 20.24 -7.02 1.02
C LEU A 530 19.94 -6.12 -0.19
N VAL A 531 19.68 -4.84 0.07
CA VAL A 531 19.57 -3.81 -0.98
C VAL A 531 20.88 -3.02 -1.07
N LEU A 532 21.49 -2.96 -2.26
CA LEU A 532 22.67 -2.13 -2.54
C LEU A 532 22.31 -0.94 -3.44
N LEU A 533 22.40 0.26 -2.87
CA LEU A 533 22.19 1.52 -3.56
C LEU A 533 23.53 2.12 -3.95
N VAL A 534 23.76 2.41 -5.24
CA VAL A 534 25.00 3.04 -5.71
C VAL A 534 24.67 4.36 -6.40
N ARG A 535 25.28 5.44 -5.91
CA ARG A 535 25.17 6.79 -6.48
C ARG A 535 26.54 7.25 -6.97
N GLY A 536 26.72 7.19 -8.29
CA GLY A 536 27.91 7.73 -8.97
C GLY A 536 27.84 9.24 -9.18
N PRO A 537 29.01 9.89 -9.40
CA PRO A 537 29.06 11.32 -9.70
C PRO A 537 28.36 11.63 -11.02
N GLY A 538 27.54 12.67 -11.05
CA GLY A 538 26.85 13.09 -12.27
C GLY A 538 25.67 12.20 -12.67
N SER A 539 25.14 11.41 -11.72
CA SER A 539 23.95 10.56 -11.90
C SER A 539 22.69 11.30 -12.40
N GLY A 540 22.64 12.63 -12.27
CA GLY A 540 21.46 13.44 -12.62
C GLY A 540 20.29 13.31 -11.64
N VAL A 541 20.35 12.39 -10.67
CA VAL A 541 19.27 12.15 -9.71
C VAL A 541 19.27 13.21 -8.60
N GLY A 542 18.21 14.02 -8.55
CA GLY A 542 18.03 15.04 -7.52
C GLY A 542 17.94 14.45 -6.10
N LYS A 543 18.28 15.24 -5.08
CA LYS A 543 18.26 14.81 -3.65
C LYS A 543 16.90 14.26 -3.22
N ALA A 544 15.81 14.89 -3.63
CA ALA A 544 14.46 14.47 -3.26
C ALA A 544 14.07 13.13 -3.89
N ALA A 545 14.33 12.96 -5.20
CA ALA A 545 14.11 11.69 -5.88
C ALA A 545 14.95 10.55 -5.27
N TRP A 546 16.23 10.82 -4.96
CA TRP A 546 17.10 9.87 -4.30
C TRP A 546 16.57 9.44 -2.92
N ALA A 547 16.09 10.39 -2.11
CA ALA A 547 15.50 10.11 -0.82
C ALA A 547 14.21 9.28 -0.93
N GLN A 548 13.37 9.57 -1.94
CA GLN A 548 12.15 8.79 -2.22
C GLN A 548 12.48 7.35 -2.60
N ILE A 549 13.43 7.14 -3.53
CA ILE A 549 13.89 5.81 -3.94
C ILE A 549 14.46 5.05 -2.74
N THR A 550 15.32 5.70 -1.95
CA THR A 550 15.91 5.10 -0.73
C THR A 550 14.84 4.73 0.29
N SER A 551 13.81 5.57 0.47
CA SER A 551 12.68 5.31 1.38
C SER A 551 11.86 4.11 0.91
N LEU A 552 11.49 4.07 -0.36
CA LEU A 552 10.70 2.98 -0.94
C LEU A 552 11.40 1.63 -0.82
N LEU A 553 12.68 1.56 -1.20
CA LEU A 553 13.46 0.32 -1.22
C LEU A 553 13.78 -0.24 0.17
N GLN A 554 13.69 0.56 1.25
CA GLN A 554 13.82 0.07 2.63
C GLN A 554 12.66 -0.84 3.07
N GLY A 555 11.60 -0.96 2.26
CA GLY A 555 10.53 -1.94 2.49
C GLY A 555 10.93 -3.37 2.15
N LEU A 556 12.10 -3.55 1.53
CA LEU A 556 12.67 -4.84 1.15
C LEU A 556 13.77 -5.24 2.14
N ALA A 557 14.19 -6.51 2.08
CA ALA A 557 15.32 -7.01 2.84
C ALA A 557 15.25 -6.69 4.34
N GLN A 558 14.07 -6.53 4.92
CA GLN A 558 13.89 -6.08 6.31
C GLN A 558 14.68 -4.79 6.62
N GLY A 559 14.75 -3.87 5.66
CA GLY A 559 15.46 -2.61 5.78
C GLY A 559 16.99 -2.72 5.70
N HIS A 560 17.57 -3.92 5.50
CA HIS A 560 19.01 -4.09 5.26
C HIS A 560 19.38 -3.40 3.96
N THR A 561 19.94 -2.19 4.10
CA THR A 561 20.29 -1.33 2.97
C THR A 561 21.72 -0.84 3.13
N LEU A 562 22.51 -1.02 2.07
CA LEU A 562 23.85 -0.51 1.93
C LEU A 562 23.85 0.57 0.84
N ALA A 563 24.30 1.78 1.16
CA ALA A 563 24.42 2.86 0.18
C ALA A 563 25.90 3.25 -0.03
N LEU A 564 26.31 3.25 -1.30
CA LEU A 564 27.63 3.66 -1.78
C LEU A 564 27.49 4.98 -2.52
N ILE A 565 28.13 6.04 -2.04
CA ILE A 565 28.10 7.37 -2.65
C ILE A 565 29.52 7.75 -3.08
N GLN A 566 29.69 8.05 -4.35
CA GLN A 566 30.97 8.45 -4.91
C GLN A 566 30.99 9.95 -5.25
N GLY A 567 31.91 10.71 -4.66
CA GLY A 567 32.20 12.11 -5.02
C GLY A 567 31.17 13.18 -4.66
N GLU A 568 29.94 12.84 -4.27
CA GLU A 568 28.86 13.81 -3.96
C GLU A 568 28.59 13.95 -2.45
N LYS A 569 29.42 14.76 -1.76
CA LYS A 569 29.31 15.02 -0.31
C LYS A 569 27.91 15.46 0.14
N GLU A 570 27.18 16.19 -0.69
CA GLU A 570 25.84 16.69 -0.34
C GLU A 570 24.74 15.60 -0.30
N ALA A 571 24.95 14.45 -0.96
CA ALA A 571 23.99 13.35 -0.97
C ALA A 571 24.05 12.51 0.33
N VAL A 572 25.16 12.59 1.07
CA VAL A 572 25.42 11.80 2.28
C VAL A 572 24.38 12.07 3.36
N GLY A 573 24.18 13.33 3.72
CA GLY A 573 23.22 13.70 4.78
C GLY A 573 21.78 13.32 4.42
N THR A 574 21.40 13.47 3.14
CA THR A 574 20.06 13.08 2.66
C THR A 574 19.88 11.56 2.72
N THR A 575 20.89 10.80 2.30
CA THR A 575 20.85 9.33 2.32
C THR A 575 20.82 8.81 3.75
N ALA A 576 21.65 9.36 4.63
CA ALA A 576 21.65 9.03 6.06
C ALA A 576 20.29 9.29 6.70
N ALA A 577 19.67 10.45 6.45
CA ALA A 577 18.34 10.77 6.95
C ALA A 577 17.29 9.76 6.47
N SER A 578 17.30 9.42 5.17
CA SER A 578 16.40 8.39 4.63
C SER A 578 16.61 7.03 5.29
N LEU A 579 17.85 6.59 5.49
CA LEU A 579 18.17 5.32 6.16
C LEU A 579 17.81 5.32 7.64
N LEU A 580 17.88 6.46 8.32
CA LEU A 580 17.38 6.63 9.69
C LEU A 580 15.84 6.61 9.79
N GLY A 581 15.15 6.49 8.65
CA GLY A 581 13.71 6.47 8.54
C GLY A 581 13.08 7.87 8.64
N ASP A 582 13.82 8.95 8.40
CA ASP A 582 13.25 10.29 8.30
C ASP A 582 12.40 10.39 7.02
N PRO A 583 11.30 11.18 7.04
CA PRO A 583 10.38 11.22 5.93
C PRO A 583 11.07 11.79 4.69
N ALA A 584 10.90 11.09 3.56
CA ALA A 584 11.41 11.57 2.28
C ALA A 584 10.72 12.92 1.92
N PRO A 585 11.48 13.90 1.42
CA PRO A 585 10.92 15.18 0.99
C PRO A 585 9.96 14.96 -0.18
N SER A 586 8.90 15.77 -0.24
CA SER A 586 7.97 15.74 -1.38
C SER A 586 8.69 16.11 -2.68
N LEU A 587 8.34 15.44 -3.76
CA LEU A 587 8.78 15.79 -5.12
C LEU A 587 8.00 16.98 -5.69
N GLY A 588 6.94 17.43 -5.01
CA GLY A 588 5.95 18.32 -5.59
C GLY A 588 5.09 17.60 -6.64
N PRO A 589 4.25 18.34 -7.37
CA PRO A 589 3.52 17.80 -8.51
C PRO A 589 4.50 17.34 -9.59
N LEU A 590 4.36 16.09 -10.03
CA LEU A 590 5.11 15.58 -11.18
C LEU A 590 4.29 15.84 -12.46
N GLY A 591 4.95 16.24 -13.53
CA GLY A 591 4.33 16.28 -14.85
C GLY A 591 4.18 14.87 -15.44
N ALA A 592 3.48 14.76 -16.57
CA ALA A 592 3.48 13.50 -17.32
C ALA A 592 4.91 13.17 -17.80
N PRO A 593 5.37 11.91 -17.64
CA PRO A 593 6.65 11.47 -18.19
C PRO A 593 6.73 11.68 -19.71
N LEU A 594 7.94 11.81 -20.24
CA LEU A 594 8.11 11.92 -21.70
C LEU A 594 7.59 10.65 -22.41
N PRO A 595 6.95 10.77 -23.59
CA PRO A 595 6.47 9.62 -24.34
C PRO A 595 7.56 8.58 -24.66
N GLU A 596 8.78 9.05 -24.97
CA GLU A 596 9.94 8.20 -25.24
C GLU A 596 10.34 7.38 -24.00
N ASP A 597 10.29 7.99 -22.81
CA ASP A 597 10.58 7.32 -21.54
C ASP A 597 9.54 6.22 -21.27
N MET A 598 8.26 6.51 -21.53
CA MET A 598 7.17 5.55 -21.37
C MET A 598 7.27 4.36 -22.35
N GLU A 599 7.66 4.61 -23.61
CA GLU A 599 7.88 3.57 -24.61
C GLU A 599 9.05 2.65 -24.23
N ALA A 600 10.17 3.23 -23.79
CA ALA A 600 11.33 2.48 -23.32
C ALA A 600 11.00 1.60 -22.11
N MET A 601 10.24 2.14 -21.15
CA MET A 601 9.78 1.39 -19.98
C MET A 601 8.87 0.23 -20.36
N GLU A 602 7.92 0.44 -21.27
CA GLU A 602 6.99 -0.61 -21.68
C GLU A 602 7.69 -1.71 -22.50
N SER A 603 8.64 -1.33 -23.36
CA SER A 603 9.51 -2.30 -24.04
C SER A 603 10.27 -3.18 -23.05
N LEU A 604 10.79 -2.59 -21.97
CA LEU A 604 11.47 -3.33 -20.91
C LEU A 604 10.50 -4.23 -20.13
N ARG A 605 9.30 -3.75 -19.78
CA ARG A 605 8.25 -4.56 -19.15
C ARG A 605 7.94 -5.79 -19.99
N GLN A 606 7.68 -5.61 -21.28
CA GLN A 606 7.31 -6.71 -22.18
C GLN A 606 8.37 -7.81 -22.25
N ARG A 607 9.64 -7.44 -22.16
CA ARG A 607 10.77 -8.38 -22.13
C ARG A 607 10.91 -9.13 -20.80
N LEU A 608 10.56 -8.49 -19.69
CA LEU A 608 10.81 -9.02 -18.35
C LEU A 608 9.60 -9.74 -17.74
N GLN A 609 8.37 -9.36 -18.11
CA GLN A 609 7.13 -9.86 -17.49
C GLN A 609 6.86 -11.36 -17.70
N THR A 610 7.58 -12.02 -18.60
CA THR A 610 7.53 -13.48 -18.78
C THR A 610 8.32 -14.23 -17.72
N HIS A 611 9.25 -13.54 -17.05
CA HIS A 611 10.10 -14.09 -15.98
C HIS A 611 9.76 -13.51 -14.62
N TRP A 612 9.09 -12.35 -14.60
CA TRP A 612 8.74 -11.61 -13.40
C TRP A 612 7.24 -11.29 -13.45
N GLY A 613 6.44 -12.13 -12.79
CA GLY A 613 4.99 -12.05 -12.79
C GLY A 613 4.46 -10.72 -12.26
N LEU A 614 5.10 -10.11 -11.26
CA LEU A 614 4.65 -8.82 -10.70
C LEU A 614 4.78 -7.66 -11.70
N LEU A 615 5.49 -7.83 -12.82
CA LEU A 615 5.51 -6.82 -13.88
C LEU A 615 4.28 -6.85 -14.79
N GLN A 616 3.48 -7.91 -14.74
CA GLN A 616 2.32 -8.08 -15.61
C GLN A 616 1.25 -7.04 -15.30
N THR A 617 0.69 -6.45 -16.36
CA THR A 617 -0.43 -5.50 -16.28
C THR A 617 -1.61 -5.90 -17.17
N ALA A 618 -1.52 -7.07 -17.83
CA ALA A 618 -2.55 -7.67 -18.68
C ALA A 618 -2.34 -9.20 -18.78
N GLY A 619 -3.41 -9.95 -19.01
CA GLY A 619 -3.36 -11.42 -19.14
C GLY A 619 -2.76 -11.93 -20.46
N GLU A 620 -2.17 -13.14 -20.43
CA GLU A 620 -1.43 -13.75 -21.56
C GLU A 620 -2.27 -13.95 -22.83
N GLN A 621 -3.56 -14.30 -22.70
CA GLN A 621 -4.48 -14.53 -23.84
C GLN A 621 -4.74 -13.24 -24.64
N MET A 622 -4.44 -12.07 -24.10
CA MET A 622 -4.63 -10.78 -24.76
C MET A 622 -3.33 -10.20 -25.35
N ILE A 623 -2.16 -10.76 -25.03
CA ILE A 623 -0.86 -10.38 -25.61
C ILE A 623 -0.69 -10.96 -27.02
N THR A 624 -1.36 -12.08 -27.33
CA THR A 624 -1.30 -12.72 -28.65
C THR A 624 -2.06 -11.96 -29.74
N ALA A 625 -3.03 -11.11 -29.37
CA ALA A 625 -3.80 -10.29 -30.33
C ALA A 625 -2.99 -9.13 -30.95
N SER A 626 -1.85 -8.74 -30.38
CA SER A 626 -1.02 -7.63 -30.85
C SER A 626 0.21 -8.06 -31.67
N LYS A 627 0.47 -9.37 -31.81
CA LYS A 627 1.61 -9.88 -32.59
C LYS A 627 1.49 -9.69 -34.11
N GLU A 628 0.36 -9.20 -34.63
CA GLU A 628 0.15 -9.03 -36.08
C GLU A 628 0.63 -7.68 -36.67
N THR A 629 1.21 -6.74 -35.92
CA THR A 629 1.54 -5.40 -36.49
C THR A 629 2.96 -4.85 -36.33
N TYR A 630 3.91 -5.58 -35.77
CA TYR A 630 5.33 -5.16 -35.79
C TYR A 630 6.19 -6.16 -36.55
N SER A 631 6.40 -5.88 -37.85
CA SER A 631 7.46 -6.51 -38.62
C SER A 631 8.81 -6.03 -38.07
N VAL A 632 9.43 -6.85 -37.23
CA VAL A 632 10.83 -6.67 -36.82
C VAL A 632 11.69 -6.77 -38.07
N THR A 633 12.22 -5.64 -38.55
CA THR A 633 13.22 -5.63 -39.61
C THR A 633 14.49 -6.31 -39.14
N GLN A 634 14.97 -7.26 -39.95
CA GLN A 634 16.20 -8.03 -39.79
C GLN A 634 17.42 -7.16 -39.52
N MET A 635 17.78 -6.96 -38.24
CA MET A 635 19.11 -6.47 -37.89
C MET A 635 19.59 -6.94 -36.51
N ASP A 636 19.14 -8.08 -35.97
CA ASP A 636 19.62 -8.54 -34.65
C ASP A 636 19.74 -10.08 -34.50
N ASN A 637 20.04 -10.79 -35.58
CA ASN A 637 20.31 -12.24 -35.51
C ASN A 637 21.74 -12.62 -35.08
N ASN A 638 22.60 -11.67 -34.70
CA ASN A 638 24.01 -11.95 -34.38
C ASN A 638 24.36 -11.99 -32.89
N ILE A 639 23.38 -11.90 -31.98
CA ILE A 639 23.64 -11.94 -30.52
C ILE A 639 23.22 -13.29 -29.89
N LEU A 640 22.41 -14.10 -30.57
CA LEU A 640 21.88 -15.36 -30.03
C LEU A 640 22.72 -16.62 -30.31
N GLU A 641 23.76 -16.57 -31.16
CA GLU A 641 24.62 -17.75 -31.42
C GLU A 641 25.81 -17.94 -30.45
N LYS A 642 26.03 -17.04 -29.48
CA LYS A 642 27.16 -17.15 -28.53
C LYS A 642 26.82 -17.67 -27.14
N GLN A 643 25.61 -18.17 -26.90
CA GLN A 643 25.22 -18.74 -25.60
C GLN A 643 25.35 -20.27 -25.49
N ASN A 644 25.82 -20.98 -26.53
CA ASN A 644 26.01 -22.44 -26.49
C ASN A 644 27.49 -22.91 -26.54
N SER A 645 28.44 -22.01 -26.34
CA SER A 645 29.79 -22.41 -25.94
C SER A 645 30.42 -21.33 -25.08
N TYR A 646 30.47 -21.56 -23.77
CA TYR A 646 31.60 -21.36 -22.87
C TYR A 646 31.18 -21.56 -21.41
#